data_AF-D2B1B7-F1
#
_entry.id   AF-D2B1B7-F1
#
_cell.length_a   1.000
_cell.length_b   1.000
_cell.length_c   1.000
_cell.angle_alpha   90.00
_cell.angle_beta   90.00
_cell.angle_gamma   90.00
#
_symmetry.space_group_name_H-M   'P 1'
#
loop_
_entity.id
_entity.type
_entity.pdbx_description
1 polymer ?
#
loop_
_entity_poly.entity_id
_entity_poly.type
_entity_poly.pdbx_seq_one_letter_code
_entity_poly.pdbx_strand_id
1 'polypeptide(L)'
;MADTVPEIIEYEGKHYRLMPSTGKAICSKTGKDIHHSEDCQHLRGGDQSAWQLYEDPDGLTWRRLLDSAPSNNRDGRREFARAHGLLNGVGRPITDACDDCVLKEVSMTDDGRPIRMTLAEALTAFDRSAIADEVAKATAEIERVRQEFPLTAWADMPLERYALGVSDYRSTFCYQMEYGTRELGGIGGGSARKHMIFRQKKDQRWYHDPAFANEQDAWAHLRQGFLDAFALAEKGQVAAVDGIEALRSGPSLTAKTLYVYIPDRMLPVYGREHVRHFISLLSDEDPSKLEPFEAHALLKQLIDETGHFSGWHSREIAHFLYWWNSPRQNAAIVKIAPGPDAKCWQDCLTGGYICVGWDDVGDLTAYTSEDDFLETFRAVYGKEYNSNQAKITTKARELWRLTQLQPGDLIVANKGTREVLAVGHVTKAGYAWREDRTAFRHIVAVNWDTFYAQTLPEAEKHWGVVTVASVPVRLWKIIRAGAGAAKDPAPVRGNGMKMPQADPQLSALAKGLARKGQLVLFGPPGTGKTYTSLRFAAWWLSQELGLESEPDPDGGSLRRTLAELSRRDGRPAGHLTQVTFHPAYGYEDFIEGFRPVEDGSSGLRLSLVDGVFKRICRAAEQDPGQPYLLLIDEINRGDVPKIFGELITLLEKDKRGLTVVLPQSGEDFSVPSNVHMLGTMNTADRSIRLLDSALRRRFAFEELLPDVFLLQGAFVGKLNLGDLLSELNRRVLKELGRERQIGHSFFLLDGEPVQDEATLAAVVRNEVLPLLQEYAYDDYSMLARFLGSEIVDVIEHRINDVDDEKLIDALYAELLVDAGLR
;
A
#
# COMPACT_ATOMS: atom_id res chain seq x y z
N MET A 1 -19.99 3.44 9.49
CA MET A 1 -19.15 4.27 10.38
C MET A 1 -17.90 3.46 10.71
N ALA A 2 -16.77 4.18 10.77
CA ALA A 2 -15.39 3.79 11.07
C ALA A 2 -15.09 2.35 11.55
N ASP A 3 -14.36 1.60 10.72
CA ASP A 3 -13.30 0.70 11.21
C ASP A 3 -12.19 1.58 11.83
N THR A 4 -12.41 2.08 13.04
CA THR A 4 -11.28 2.30 13.95
C THR A 4 -10.79 0.92 14.32
N VAL A 5 -9.56 0.58 13.91
CA VAL A 5 -8.85 -0.52 14.57
C VAL A 5 -8.90 -0.21 16.07
N PRO A 6 -9.51 -1.06 16.92
CA PRO A 6 -9.49 -0.82 18.34
C PRO A 6 -8.03 -0.84 18.79
N GLU A 7 -7.63 0.22 19.46
CA GLU A 7 -6.26 0.49 19.89
C GLU A 7 -5.69 -0.76 20.59
N ILE A 8 -4.69 -1.40 19.96
CA ILE A 8 -4.00 -2.56 20.54
C ILE A 8 -2.88 -2.00 21.42
N ILE A 9 -2.90 -2.36 22.70
CA ILE A 9 -1.96 -1.87 23.70
C ILE A 9 -1.01 -3.01 24.06
N GLU A 10 0.30 -2.76 24.00
CA GLU A 10 1.34 -3.70 24.42
C GLU A 10 1.68 -3.50 25.91
N TYR A 11 1.68 -4.58 26.69
CA TYR A 11 2.01 -4.57 28.11
C TYR A 11 2.65 -5.90 28.54
N GLU A 12 3.84 -5.85 29.15
CA GLU A 12 4.60 -7.02 29.61
C GLU A 12 4.79 -8.12 28.54
N GLY A 13 4.96 -7.73 27.27
CA GLY A 13 5.16 -8.66 26.15
C GLY A 13 3.87 -9.31 25.63
N LYS A 14 2.69 -8.84 26.06
CA LYS A 14 1.37 -9.30 25.60
C LYS A 14 0.59 -8.15 24.98
N HIS A 15 -0.30 -8.46 24.04
CA HIS A 15 -1.10 -7.48 23.30
C HIS A 15 -2.55 -7.53 23.76
N TYR A 16 -3.20 -6.37 23.95
CA TYR A 16 -4.57 -6.30 24.45
C TYR A 16 -5.45 -5.37 23.62
N ARG A 17 -6.73 -5.72 23.47
CA ARG A 17 -7.76 -4.95 22.76
C ARG A 17 -8.88 -4.52 23.72
N LEU A 18 -9.35 -3.28 23.60
CA LEU A 18 -10.52 -2.78 24.32
C LEU A 18 -11.82 -3.24 23.64
N MET A 19 -12.76 -3.83 24.39
CA MET A 19 -14.04 -4.36 23.85
C MET A 19 -15.27 -3.64 24.46
N PRO A 20 -16.31 -3.30 23.68
CA PRO A 20 -17.60 -2.81 24.19
C PRO A 20 -18.53 -3.95 24.65
N SER A 21 -19.39 -3.71 25.67
CA SER A 21 -20.23 -4.73 26.33
C SER A 21 -21.73 -4.66 25.97
N THR A 22 -22.45 -5.78 26.12
CA THR A 22 -23.87 -6.00 25.76
C THR A 22 -24.87 -5.97 26.93
N GLY A 23 -24.52 -5.43 28.11
CA GLY A 23 -25.40 -5.37 29.30
C GLY A 23 -26.01 -3.99 29.61
N LYS A 24 -27.31 -3.94 29.96
CA LYS A 24 -28.16 -2.71 30.15
C LYS A 24 -28.01 -2.04 31.53
N ALA A 25 -27.72 -0.74 31.55
CA ALA A 25 -28.00 0.17 32.68
C ALA A 25 -29.02 1.24 32.22
N ILE A 26 -29.81 1.87 33.10
CA ILE A 26 -30.85 2.87 32.71
C ILE A 26 -30.63 4.21 33.41
N CYS A 27 -30.64 5.31 32.65
CA CYS A 27 -30.52 6.68 33.14
C CYS A 27 -31.76 7.11 33.92
N SER A 28 -31.59 7.46 35.20
CA SER A 28 -32.70 7.77 36.11
C SER A 28 -33.38 9.12 35.86
N LYS A 29 -32.81 10.02 35.04
CA LYS A 29 -33.45 11.29 34.65
C LYS A 29 -34.24 11.21 33.34
N THR A 30 -33.88 10.31 32.42
CA THR A 30 -34.47 10.23 31.08
C THR A 30 -35.18 8.91 30.80
N GLY A 31 -35.01 7.90 31.66
CA GLY A 31 -35.60 6.57 31.50
C GLY A 31 -35.02 5.75 30.35
N LYS A 32 -33.90 6.19 29.74
CA LYS A 32 -33.27 5.52 28.59
C LYS A 32 -32.00 4.77 28.98
N ASP A 33 -31.72 3.69 28.26
CA ASP A 33 -30.56 2.83 28.47
C ASP A 33 -29.22 3.61 28.37
N ILE A 34 -28.31 3.39 29.31
CA ILE A 34 -26.90 3.79 29.28
C ILE A 34 -26.12 2.56 28.83
N HIS A 35 -25.65 2.59 27.59
CA HIS A 35 -24.71 1.64 27.01
C HIS A 35 -23.61 2.40 26.27
N HIS A 36 -22.42 1.80 26.18
CA HIS A 36 -21.45 2.11 25.12
C HIS A 36 -21.55 1.01 24.05
N SER A 37 -22.44 1.18 23.07
CA SER A 37 -22.29 0.55 21.75
C SER A 37 -21.74 1.58 20.76
N GLU A 38 -21.23 1.13 19.61
CA GLU A 38 -20.74 2.00 18.52
C GLU A 38 -21.81 2.97 17.96
N ASP A 39 -23.09 2.76 18.30
CA ASP A 39 -24.21 3.60 17.87
C ASP A 39 -24.70 4.58 18.96
N CYS A 40 -23.98 4.68 20.09
CA CYS A 40 -24.39 5.49 21.22
C CYS A 40 -24.17 7.00 20.96
N GLN A 41 -25.24 7.73 20.64
CA GLN A 41 -25.23 9.18 20.40
C GLN A 41 -25.02 10.06 21.67
N HIS A 42 -24.64 9.49 22.82
CA HIS A 42 -24.49 10.26 24.06
C HIS A 42 -23.27 11.21 24.08
N LEU A 43 -22.31 11.03 23.18
CA LEU A 43 -21.22 12.00 22.96
C LEU A 43 -21.51 12.99 21.83
N ARG A 44 -22.66 12.87 21.14
CA ARG A 44 -23.00 13.75 20.00
C ARG A 44 -24.50 14.03 19.97
N GLY A 45 -24.92 15.10 20.66
CA GLY A 45 -26.17 15.81 20.31
C GLY A 45 -27.25 15.94 21.38
N GLY A 46 -26.91 16.11 22.65
CA GLY A 46 -27.83 16.67 23.66
C GLY A 46 -27.34 18.05 24.12
N ASP A 47 -28.27 18.96 24.45
CA ASP A 47 -28.00 20.34 24.91
C ASP A 47 -26.76 20.42 25.82
N GLN A 48 -25.67 20.94 25.24
CA GLN A 48 -24.33 20.96 25.84
C GLN A 48 -24.20 22.01 26.96
N SER A 49 -25.24 22.81 27.21
CA SER A 49 -25.21 23.90 28.21
C SER A 49 -25.11 23.42 29.66
N ALA A 50 -25.33 22.13 29.93
CA ALA A 50 -25.26 21.55 31.28
C ALA A 50 -24.02 20.68 31.55
N TRP A 51 -23.09 20.57 30.61
CA TRP A 51 -21.88 19.75 30.76
C TRP A 51 -20.73 20.62 31.26
N GLN A 52 -20.16 20.31 32.43
CA GLN A 52 -18.83 20.82 32.78
C GLN A 52 -17.81 20.06 31.93
N LEU A 53 -17.21 20.76 30.96
CA LEU A 53 -16.01 20.30 30.26
C LEU A 53 -14.85 20.32 31.26
N TYR A 54 -14.20 19.17 31.45
CA TYR A 54 -12.99 19.05 32.27
C TYR A 54 -11.77 19.08 31.35
N GLU A 55 -10.76 19.87 31.71
CA GLU A 55 -9.47 19.83 31.02
C GLU A 55 -8.76 18.51 31.32
N ASP A 56 -8.55 17.69 30.28
CA ASP A 56 -7.70 16.50 30.31
C ASP A 56 -6.52 16.71 29.34
N PRO A 57 -5.58 17.61 29.66
CA PRO A 57 -4.52 18.05 28.74
C PRO A 57 -3.57 16.92 28.32
N ASP A 58 -3.56 15.82 29.07
CA ASP A 58 -2.71 14.65 28.81
C ASP A 58 -3.50 13.46 28.22
N GLY A 59 -4.84 13.52 28.19
CA GLY A 59 -5.71 12.41 27.76
C GLY A 59 -5.70 11.19 28.70
N LEU A 60 -5.27 11.35 29.96
CA LEU A 60 -5.00 10.27 30.89
C LEU A 60 -5.93 10.26 32.12
N THR A 61 -6.92 11.13 32.16
CA THR A 61 -7.78 11.29 33.35
C THR A 61 -8.51 10.00 33.73
N TRP A 62 -8.99 9.23 32.74
CA TRP A 62 -9.60 7.93 32.97
C TRP A 62 -8.63 6.86 33.45
N ARG A 63 -7.37 6.91 33.01
CA ARG A 63 -6.30 5.99 33.45
C ARG A 63 -5.91 6.24 34.90
N ARG A 64 -5.75 7.51 35.30
CA ARG A 64 -5.46 7.90 36.70
C ARG A 64 -6.61 7.52 37.65
N LEU A 65 -7.86 7.60 37.19
CA LEU A 65 -9.02 7.14 37.95
C LEU A 65 -9.02 5.62 38.15
N LEU A 66 -8.65 4.85 37.13
CA LEU A 66 -8.53 3.38 37.21
C LEU A 66 -7.34 2.92 38.06
N ASP A 67 -6.21 3.63 37.98
CA ASP A 67 -5.01 3.36 38.77
C ASP A 67 -5.17 3.73 40.26
N SER A 68 -6.11 4.60 40.60
CA SER A 68 -6.32 5.08 41.97
C SER A 68 -6.84 4.02 42.94
N ALA A 69 -7.54 2.98 42.45
CA ALA A 69 -7.92 1.83 43.26
C ALA A 69 -8.34 0.60 42.42
N PRO A 70 -8.12 -0.63 42.92
CA PRO A 70 -8.56 -1.88 42.27
C PRO A 70 -10.06 -1.93 41.95
N SER A 71 -10.47 -2.83 41.03
CA SER A 71 -11.86 -2.98 40.56
C SER A 71 -12.91 -3.14 41.67
N ASN A 72 -12.52 -3.68 42.82
CA ASN A 72 -13.39 -3.90 43.98
C ASN A 72 -13.32 -2.80 45.06
N ASN A 73 -12.46 -1.80 44.93
CA ASN A 73 -12.29 -0.73 45.92
C ASN A 73 -13.02 0.55 45.48
N ARG A 74 -14.34 0.56 45.67
CA ARG A 74 -15.22 1.69 45.30
C ARG A 74 -14.96 2.96 46.13
N ASP A 75 -14.51 2.83 47.36
CA ASP A 75 -14.28 3.97 48.25
C ASP A 75 -13.00 4.73 47.90
N GLY A 76 -11.92 4.05 47.49
CA GLY A 76 -10.71 4.68 46.98
C GLY A 76 -10.94 5.49 45.70
N ARG A 77 -11.73 4.95 44.76
CA ARG A 77 -12.11 5.66 43.53
C ARG A 77 -13.04 6.85 43.79
N ARG A 78 -13.96 6.72 44.75
CA ARG A 78 -14.79 7.84 45.25
C ARG A 78 -13.95 8.97 45.83
N GLU A 79 -12.90 8.64 46.57
CA GLU A 79 -12.01 9.60 47.20
C GLU A 79 -11.15 10.34 46.16
N PHE A 80 -10.57 9.61 45.20
CA PHE A 80 -9.84 10.21 44.08
C PHE A 80 -10.73 11.12 43.24
N ALA A 81 -11.92 10.66 42.86
CA ALA A 81 -12.89 11.44 42.09
C ALA A 81 -13.34 12.70 42.83
N ARG A 82 -13.52 12.61 44.16
CA ARG A 82 -13.83 13.77 45.00
C ARG A 82 -12.67 14.76 45.07
N ALA A 83 -11.44 14.28 45.25
CA ALA A 83 -10.23 15.11 45.35
C ALA A 83 -9.93 15.89 44.05
N HIS A 84 -10.36 15.35 42.91
CA HIS A 84 -10.13 15.95 41.59
C HIS A 84 -11.38 16.55 40.94
N GLY A 85 -12.47 16.73 41.71
CA GLY A 85 -13.68 17.40 41.24
C GLY A 85 -14.48 16.66 40.16
N LEU A 86 -14.27 15.34 40.01
CA LEU A 86 -14.95 14.46 39.06
C LEU A 86 -16.33 14.08 39.60
N LEU A 87 -17.34 14.89 39.29
CA LEU A 87 -18.71 14.75 39.81
C LEU A 87 -19.68 14.33 38.70
N ASN A 88 -20.71 13.56 39.06
CA ASN A 88 -21.83 13.24 38.19
C ASN A 88 -22.85 14.39 38.11
N GLY A 89 -23.83 14.29 37.22
CA GLY A 89 -24.86 15.31 36.98
C GLY A 89 -25.85 15.61 38.13
N VAL A 90 -25.53 15.18 39.36
CA VAL A 90 -26.19 15.55 40.63
C VAL A 90 -25.18 15.95 41.72
N GLY A 91 -23.92 16.24 41.35
CA GLY A 91 -22.89 16.77 42.25
C GLY A 91 -22.23 15.75 43.17
N ARG A 92 -22.35 14.44 42.90
CA ARG A 92 -21.67 13.37 43.67
C ARG A 92 -20.45 12.86 42.90
N PRO A 93 -19.37 12.39 43.56
CA PRO A 93 -18.21 11.82 42.87
C PRO A 93 -18.63 10.68 41.92
N ILE A 94 -17.97 10.54 40.78
CA ILE A 94 -18.16 9.38 39.88
C ILE A 94 -17.61 8.14 40.58
N THR A 95 -18.41 7.08 40.73
CA THR A 95 -18.05 5.95 41.62
C THR A 95 -18.03 4.59 40.96
N ASP A 96 -18.58 4.47 39.75
CA ASP A 96 -18.67 3.22 39.00
C ASP A 96 -18.08 3.48 37.60
N ALA A 97 -16.78 3.22 37.44
CA ALA A 97 -16.28 2.82 36.14
C ALA A 97 -16.79 1.39 35.91
N CYS A 98 -17.43 1.14 34.77
CA CYS A 98 -18.02 -0.14 34.41
C CYS A 98 -17.09 -1.31 34.77
N ASP A 99 -17.57 -2.27 35.58
CA ASP A 99 -16.84 -3.49 35.92
C ASP A 99 -16.54 -4.36 34.66
N ASP A 100 -17.19 -4.06 33.52
CA ASP A 100 -17.16 -4.83 32.26
C ASP A 100 -16.40 -4.15 31.10
N CYS A 101 -15.69 -3.05 31.35
CA CYS A 101 -14.70 -2.54 30.38
C CYS A 101 -13.39 -3.32 30.55
N VAL A 102 -13.28 -4.49 29.91
CA VAL A 102 -12.12 -5.39 30.07
C VAL A 102 -11.19 -5.32 28.86
N LEU A 103 -9.89 -5.19 29.12
CA LEU A 103 -8.82 -5.43 28.15
C LEU A 103 -8.75 -6.94 27.86
N LYS A 104 -9.00 -7.34 26.61
CA LYS A 104 -8.90 -8.75 26.19
C LYS A 104 -7.56 -8.98 25.49
N GLU A 105 -6.78 -9.96 25.96
CA GLU A 105 -5.53 -10.37 25.33
C GLU A 105 -5.82 -10.83 23.88
N VAL A 106 -5.08 -10.31 22.91
CA VAL A 106 -5.17 -10.62 21.48
C VAL A 106 -3.88 -11.26 21.01
N SER A 107 -3.98 -12.45 20.45
CA SER A 107 -2.86 -13.12 19.81
C SER A 107 -2.50 -12.42 18.49
N MET A 108 -1.21 -12.32 18.22
CA MET A 108 -0.66 -11.76 17.00
C MET A 108 -0.13 -12.91 16.13
N THR A 109 -0.22 -12.78 14.80
CA THR A 109 0.51 -13.64 13.88
C THR A 109 2.00 -13.27 13.89
N ASP A 110 2.87 -14.18 13.41
CA ASP A 110 4.33 -13.98 13.33
C ASP A 110 4.74 -12.73 12.51
N ASP A 111 3.87 -12.26 11.61
CA ASP A 111 4.05 -11.04 10.82
C ASP A 111 3.40 -9.79 11.44
N GLY A 112 3.03 -9.85 12.74
CA GLY A 112 2.55 -8.71 13.52
C GLY A 112 1.10 -8.30 13.24
N ARG A 113 0.24 -9.21 12.75
CA ARG A 113 -1.19 -8.93 12.51
C ARG A 113 -2.05 -9.44 13.65
N PRO A 114 -3.09 -8.69 14.06
CA PRO A 114 -3.99 -9.16 15.10
C PRO A 114 -4.95 -10.23 14.59
N ILE A 115 -5.01 -11.36 15.29
CA ILE A 115 -6.04 -12.38 15.07
C ILE A 115 -7.37 -11.78 15.53
N ARG A 116 -8.29 -11.53 14.57
CA ARG A 116 -9.52 -10.76 14.80
C ARG A 116 -10.54 -11.48 15.70
N MET A 117 -10.58 -12.80 15.63
CA MET A 117 -11.44 -13.70 16.40
C MET A 117 -10.63 -14.91 16.84
N THR A 118 -10.78 -15.36 18.08
CA THR A 118 -10.24 -16.66 18.51
C THR A 118 -10.85 -17.80 17.69
N LEU A 119 -10.18 -18.95 17.63
CA LEU A 119 -10.71 -20.13 16.91
C LEU A 119 -12.14 -20.47 17.34
N ALA A 120 -12.43 -20.43 18.65
CA ALA A 120 -13.76 -20.73 19.19
C ALA A 120 -14.85 -19.71 18.76
N GLU A 121 -14.51 -18.42 18.73
CA GLU A 121 -15.42 -17.37 18.24
C GLU A 121 -15.68 -17.52 16.74
N ALA A 122 -14.64 -17.80 15.97
CA ALA A 122 -14.74 -18.00 14.53
C ALA A 122 -15.60 -19.20 14.18
N LEU A 123 -15.40 -20.34 14.87
CA LEU A 123 -16.19 -21.56 14.69
C LEU A 123 -17.68 -21.33 14.97
N THR A 124 -18.01 -20.47 15.92
CA THR A 124 -19.41 -20.14 16.26
C THR A 124 -20.06 -19.24 15.21
N ALA A 125 -19.29 -18.34 14.60
CA ALA A 125 -19.80 -17.36 13.65
C ALA A 125 -19.84 -17.86 12.20
N PHE A 126 -19.13 -18.94 11.86
CA PHE A 126 -19.08 -19.46 10.51
C PHE A 126 -20.36 -20.20 10.10
N ASP A 127 -21.04 -19.71 9.06
CA ASP A 127 -22.23 -20.36 8.50
C ASP A 127 -21.85 -21.48 7.52
N ARG A 128 -21.86 -22.71 8.03
CA ARG A 128 -21.62 -23.92 7.22
C ARG A 128 -22.69 -24.19 6.18
N SER A 129 -23.93 -23.76 6.42
CA SER A 129 -25.03 -24.03 5.49
C SER A 129 -24.88 -23.26 4.18
N ALA A 130 -24.20 -22.10 4.23
CA ALA A 130 -23.93 -21.26 3.08
C ALA A 130 -22.97 -21.89 2.05
N ILE A 131 -22.21 -22.92 2.42
CA ILE A 131 -21.21 -23.57 1.54
C ILE A 131 -21.61 -24.99 1.09
N ALA A 132 -22.82 -25.45 1.43
CA ALA A 132 -23.29 -26.80 1.11
C ALA A 132 -23.30 -27.07 -0.42
N ASP A 133 -23.72 -26.10 -1.22
CA ASP A 133 -23.73 -26.21 -2.69
C ASP A 133 -22.31 -26.33 -3.28
N GLU A 134 -21.35 -25.60 -2.72
CA GLU A 134 -19.94 -25.64 -3.15
C GLU A 134 -19.29 -26.98 -2.78
N VAL A 135 -19.62 -27.52 -1.59
CA VAL A 135 -19.20 -28.86 -1.18
C VAL A 135 -19.75 -29.91 -2.15
N ALA A 136 -21.03 -29.85 -2.51
CA ALA A 136 -21.64 -30.78 -3.45
C ALA A 136 -20.98 -30.73 -4.84
N LYS A 137 -20.67 -29.53 -5.35
CA LYS A 137 -19.95 -29.37 -6.63
C LYS A 137 -18.52 -29.88 -6.55
N ALA A 138 -17.80 -29.62 -5.46
CA ALA A 138 -16.47 -30.16 -5.23
C ALA A 138 -16.47 -31.70 -5.23
N THR A 139 -17.45 -32.33 -4.57
CA THR A 139 -17.61 -33.79 -4.63
C THR A 139 -17.83 -34.28 -6.06
N ALA A 140 -18.70 -33.61 -6.83
CA ALA A 140 -18.94 -33.95 -8.24
C ALA A 140 -17.68 -33.76 -9.12
N GLU A 141 -16.87 -32.72 -8.89
CA GLU A 141 -15.60 -32.53 -9.60
C GLU A 141 -14.59 -33.65 -9.29
N ILE A 142 -14.48 -34.07 -8.03
CA ILE A 142 -13.65 -35.22 -7.63
C ILE A 142 -14.10 -36.49 -8.34
N GLU A 143 -15.41 -36.79 -8.31
CA GLU A 143 -15.97 -37.97 -8.96
C GLU A 143 -15.72 -37.96 -10.47
N ARG A 144 -15.93 -36.82 -11.13
CA ARG A 144 -15.68 -36.67 -12.57
C ARG A 144 -14.21 -36.93 -12.90
N VAL A 145 -13.27 -36.33 -12.15
CA VAL A 145 -11.83 -36.55 -12.40
C VAL A 145 -11.46 -38.02 -12.18
N ARG A 146 -11.97 -38.67 -11.12
CA ARG A 146 -11.72 -40.09 -10.87
C ARG A 146 -12.31 -41.01 -11.92
N GLN A 147 -13.44 -40.63 -12.54
CA GLN A 147 -14.01 -41.37 -13.66
C GLN A 147 -13.17 -41.22 -14.93
N GLU A 148 -12.69 -40.00 -15.19
CA GLU A 148 -11.91 -39.68 -16.38
C GLU A 148 -10.44 -40.16 -16.29
N PHE A 149 -9.91 -40.23 -15.07
CA PHE A 149 -8.56 -40.67 -14.72
C PHE A 149 -8.62 -41.64 -13.53
N PRO A 150 -9.11 -42.88 -13.73
CA PRO A 150 -9.19 -43.83 -12.63
C PRO A 150 -7.80 -44.17 -12.11
N LEU A 151 -7.65 -44.34 -10.79
CA LEU A 151 -6.37 -44.65 -10.14
C LEU A 151 -5.69 -45.87 -10.79
N THR A 152 -6.48 -46.86 -11.22
CA THR A 152 -6.00 -48.08 -11.91
C THR A 152 -5.38 -47.81 -13.29
N ALA A 153 -5.72 -46.70 -13.95
CA ALA A 153 -5.18 -46.33 -15.26
C ALA A 153 -3.91 -45.47 -15.17
N TRP A 154 -3.49 -45.05 -13.97
CA TRP A 154 -2.30 -44.23 -13.80
C TRP A 154 -1.02 -44.93 -14.24
N ALA A 155 -0.90 -46.24 -13.99
CA ALA A 155 0.29 -47.02 -14.36
C ALA A 155 0.57 -47.01 -15.87
N ASP A 156 -0.48 -46.97 -16.68
CA ASP A 156 -0.41 -47.05 -18.13
C ASP A 156 -0.70 -45.69 -18.83
N MET A 157 -0.86 -44.61 -18.06
CA MET A 157 -1.21 -43.29 -18.62
C MET A 157 -0.10 -42.80 -19.56
N PRO A 158 -0.41 -42.41 -20.80
CA PRO A 158 0.57 -41.82 -21.72
C PRO A 158 0.83 -40.34 -21.38
N LEU A 159 2.03 -39.84 -21.73
CA LEU A 159 2.45 -38.47 -21.41
C LEU A 159 1.47 -37.41 -21.95
N GLU A 160 0.96 -37.62 -23.16
CA GLU A 160 0.02 -36.72 -23.83
C GLU A 160 -1.32 -36.63 -23.11
N ARG A 161 -1.70 -37.67 -22.34
CA ARG A 161 -2.91 -37.67 -21.51
C ARG A 161 -2.69 -36.91 -20.19
N TYR A 162 -1.44 -36.73 -19.78
CA TYR A 162 -1.08 -36.01 -18.55
C TYR A 162 -0.81 -34.52 -18.78
N ALA A 163 -0.01 -34.17 -19.79
CA ALA A 163 0.68 -32.88 -19.87
C ALA A 163 -0.13 -31.73 -20.49
N LEU A 164 0.29 -30.49 -20.23
CA LEU A 164 -0.21 -29.30 -20.94
C LEU A 164 0.47 -29.11 -22.31
N GLY A 165 -0.18 -28.35 -23.19
CA GLY A 165 0.40 -27.89 -24.45
C GLY A 165 0.31 -28.88 -25.63
N VAL A 166 -0.48 -29.95 -25.49
CA VAL A 166 -0.84 -30.87 -26.58
C VAL A 166 -2.09 -30.40 -27.33
N SER A 167 -2.39 -30.96 -28.51
CA SER A 167 -3.51 -30.51 -29.34
C SER A 167 -4.88 -30.69 -28.68
N ASP A 168 -5.06 -31.77 -27.91
CA ASP A 168 -6.25 -32.01 -27.10
C ASP A 168 -5.98 -31.69 -25.62
N TYR A 169 -5.54 -30.46 -25.34
CA TYR A 169 -5.09 -30.08 -24.00
C TYR A 169 -6.21 -30.05 -22.95
N ARG A 170 -7.48 -29.87 -23.35
CA ARG A 170 -8.61 -29.78 -22.39
C ARG A 170 -8.94 -31.11 -21.74
N SER A 171 -8.65 -32.20 -22.43
CA SER A 171 -8.84 -33.51 -21.85
C SER A 171 -7.76 -33.80 -20.82
N THR A 172 -6.54 -33.24 -20.88
CA THR A 172 -5.39 -33.74 -20.10
C THR A 172 -5.48 -33.52 -18.59
N PHE A 173 -4.78 -34.38 -17.84
CA PHE A 173 -4.82 -34.38 -16.38
C PHE A 173 -4.37 -33.02 -15.79
N CYS A 174 -3.25 -32.47 -16.26
CA CYS A 174 -2.76 -31.18 -15.80
C CYS A 174 -3.76 -30.04 -16.04
N TYR A 175 -4.49 -30.07 -17.17
CA TYR A 175 -5.51 -29.07 -17.45
C TYR A 175 -6.71 -29.22 -16.51
N GLN A 176 -7.15 -30.45 -16.26
CA GLN A 176 -8.22 -30.70 -15.29
C GLN A 176 -7.83 -30.25 -13.88
N MET A 177 -6.57 -30.45 -13.48
CA MET A 177 -6.07 -30.00 -12.17
C MET A 177 -5.92 -28.48 -12.08
N GLU A 178 -5.52 -27.79 -13.14
CA GLU A 178 -5.32 -26.33 -13.08
C GLU A 178 -6.61 -25.53 -13.32
N TYR A 179 -7.41 -25.93 -14.31
CA TYR A 179 -8.54 -25.15 -14.81
C TYR A 179 -9.89 -25.86 -14.69
N GLY A 180 -9.89 -27.21 -14.78
CA GLY A 180 -11.11 -28.01 -14.80
C GLY A 180 -11.75 -28.25 -13.42
N THR A 181 -11.01 -28.06 -12.33
CA THR A 181 -11.45 -28.36 -10.95
C THR A 181 -11.43 -27.12 -10.07
N ARG A 182 -12.31 -26.16 -10.36
CA ARG A 182 -12.30 -24.83 -9.70
C ARG A 182 -12.83 -24.92 -8.26
N GLU A 183 -13.82 -25.77 -8.06
CA GLU A 183 -14.44 -26.02 -6.75
C GLU A 183 -13.52 -26.84 -5.83
N LEU A 184 -12.40 -27.36 -6.33
CA LEU A 184 -11.34 -27.96 -5.51
C LEU A 184 -10.26 -26.96 -5.07
N GLY A 185 -10.38 -25.68 -5.45
CA GLY A 185 -9.38 -24.65 -5.16
C GLY A 185 -8.30 -24.55 -6.24
N GLY A 186 -7.84 -23.33 -6.51
CA GLY A 186 -6.92 -23.05 -7.62
C GLY A 186 -5.46 -23.41 -7.32
N ILE A 187 -4.77 -23.92 -8.34
CA ILE A 187 -3.30 -23.99 -8.41
C ILE A 187 -2.75 -23.11 -9.55
N GLY A 188 -3.59 -22.23 -10.09
CA GLY A 188 -3.28 -21.30 -11.17
C GLY A 188 -2.40 -20.12 -10.73
N GLY A 189 -1.69 -19.50 -11.69
CA GLY A 189 -0.67 -18.49 -11.41
C GLY A 189 0.73 -19.10 -11.28
N GLY A 190 1.77 -18.29 -11.51
CA GLY A 190 3.17 -18.75 -11.51
C GLY A 190 3.64 -19.44 -12.80
N SER A 191 4.82 -20.04 -12.76
CA SER A 191 5.46 -20.70 -13.91
C SER A 191 4.79 -22.04 -14.25
N ALA A 192 4.75 -22.40 -15.54
CA ALA A 192 4.33 -23.72 -16.01
C ALA A 192 5.20 -24.88 -15.47
N ARG A 193 6.36 -24.57 -14.87
CA ARG A 193 7.26 -25.55 -14.22
C ARG A 193 6.58 -26.41 -13.14
N LYS A 194 5.51 -25.93 -12.49
CA LYS A 194 4.73 -26.70 -11.52
C LYS A 194 4.10 -27.99 -12.09
N HIS A 195 3.95 -28.07 -13.41
CA HIS A 195 3.46 -29.28 -14.08
C HIS A 195 4.53 -30.34 -14.28
N MET A 196 5.79 -30.01 -13.97
CA MET A 196 7.00 -30.84 -14.06
C MET A 196 7.38 -31.22 -15.49
N ILE A 197 6.41 -31.64 -16.31
CA ILE A 197 6.54 -31.92 -17.73
C ILE A 197 5.39 -31.23 -18.49
N PHE A 198 5.72 -30.44 -19.52
CA PHE A 198 4.74 -29.78 -20.37
C PHE A 198 5.31 -29.45 -21.75
N ARG A 199 4.44 -29.23 -22.73
CA ARG A 199 4.84 -28.86 -24.09
C ARG A 199 4.85 -27.35 -24.28
N GLN A 200 5.98 -26.80 -24.73
CA GLN A 200 6.19 -25.37 -24.87
C GLN A 200 5.44 -24.79 -26.09
N LYS A 201 4.76 -23.65 -25.92
CA LYS A 201 4.00 -23.01 -27.01
C LYS A 201 4.88 -22.50 -28.17
N LYS A 202 6.09 -22.00 -27.88
CA LYS A 202 6.95 -21.28 -28.86
C LYS A 202 7.58 -22.18 -29.91
N ASP A 203 8.09 -23.34 -29.52
CA ASP A 203 8.87 -24.24 -30.38
C ASP A 203 8.35 -25.69 -30.38
N GLN A 204 7.23 -25.95 -29.69
CA GLN A 204 6.57 -27.25 -29.60
C GLN A 204 7.43 -28.35 -28.98
N ARG A 205 8.51 -28.00 -28.25
CA ARG A 205 9.38 -28.93 -27.53
C ARG A 205 8.83 -29.29 -26.16
N TRP A 206 9.19 -30.46 -25.67
CA TRP A 206 8.90 -30.89 -24.31
C TRP A 206 9.86 -30.21 -23.32
N TYR A 207 9.30 -29.65 -22.26
CA TYR A 207 10.04 -29.31 -21.06
C TYR A 207 9.98 -30.49 -20.09
N HIS A 208 11.13 -30.89 -19.56
CA HIS A 208 11.28 -31.82 -18.46
C HIS A 208 12.56 -31.47 -17.67
N ASP A 209 12.76 -32.08 -16.50
CA ASP A 209 13.99 -31.90 -15.73
C ASP A 209 15.20 -32.43 -16.53
N PRO A 210 16.30 -31.65 -16.68
CA PRO A 210 17.51 -32.09 -17.36
C PRO A 210 18.19 -33.32 -16.76
N ALA A 211 17.86 -33.71 -15.52
CA ALA A 211 18.34 -34.94 -14.91
C ALA A 211 17.87 -36.21 -15.65
N PHE A 212 16.77 -36.13 -16.42
CA PHE A 212 16.25 -37.24 -17.20
C PHE A 212 16.74 -37.20 -18.65
N ALA A 213 16.89 -38.38 -19.26
CA ALA A 213 17.48 -38.50 -20.59
C ALA A 213 16.62 -37.89 -21.71
N ASN A 214 15.30 -37.94 -21.55
CA ASN A 214 14.30 -37.39 -22.48
C ASN A 214 12.92 -37.29 -21.80
N GLU A 215 11.91 -36.80 -22.52
CA GLU A 215 10.56 -36.59 -22.00
C GLU A 215 9.84 -37.88 -21.58
N GLN A 216 10.14 -39.02 -22.23
CA GLN A 216 9.51 -40.30 -21.91
C GLN A 216 10.14 -40.93 -20.66
N ASP A 217 11.46 -40.78 -20.51
CA ASP A 217 12.18 -41.16 -19.29
C ASP A 217 11.72 -40.32 -18.10
N ALA A 218 11.61 -39.00 -18.28
CA ALA A 218 11.05 -38.11 -17.27
C ALA A 218 9.61 -38.49 -16.91
N TRP A 219 8.78 -38.80 -17.91
CA TRP A 219 7.39 -39.22 -17.68
C TRP A 219 7.30 -40.53 -16.89
N ALA A 220 8.13 -41.53 -17.20
CA ALA A 220 8.14 -42.80 -16.49
C ALA A 220 8.43 -42.61 -14.99
N HIS A 221 9.43 -41.79 -14.65
CA HIS A 221 9.79 -41.46 -13.27
C HIS A 221 8.70 -40.63 -12.57
N LEU A 222 8.13 -39.64 -13.27
CA LEU A 222 7.06 -38.81 -12.73
C LEU A 222 5.80 -39.62 -12.42
N ARG A 223 5.40 -40.49 -13.35
CA ARG A 223 4.24 -41.38 -13.21
C ARG A 223 4.44 -42.37 -12.07
N GLN A 224 5.64 -42.96 -11.94
CA GLN A 224 5.97 -43.81 -10.80
C GLN A 224 5.92 -43.03 -9.48
N GLY A 225 6.45 -41.79 -9.47
CA GLY A 225 6.39 -40.92 -8.31
C GLY A 225 4.95 -40.65 -7.84
N PHE A 226 4.00 -40.41 -8.74
CA PHE A 226 2.59 -40.27 -8.36
C PHE A 226 2.01 -41.57 -7.76
N LEU A 227 2.32 -42.74 -8.34
CA LEU A 227 1.90 -44.04 -7.78
C LEU A 227 2.44 -44.25 -6.36
N ASP A 228 3.70 -43.91 -6.13
CA ASP A 228 4.34 -44.00 -4.81
C ASP A 228 3.67 -43.01 -3.84
N ALA A 229 3.37 -41.79 -4.27
CA ALA A 229 2.68 -40.80 -3.46
C ALA A 229 1.28 -41.25 -3.06
N PHE A 230 0.51 -41.88 -3.97
CA PHE A 230 -0.78 -42.46 -3.64
C PHE A 230 -0.65 -43.55 -2.58
N ALA A 231 0.31 -44.48 -2.74
CA ALA A 231 0.54 -45.56 -1.80
C ALA A 231 0.96 -45.07 -0.41
N LEU A 232 1.76 -43.99 -0.34
CA LEU A 232 2.15 -43.35 0.92
C LEU A 232 0.96 -42.67 1.59
N ALA A 233 0.19 -41.89 0.84
CA ALA A 233 -0.97 -41.18 1.37
C ALA A 233 -2.08 -42.14 1.85
N GLU A 234 -2.33 -43.26 1.16
CA GLU A 234 -3.26 -44.30 1.63
C GLU A 234 -2.87 -44.88 2.98
N LYS A 235 -1.56 -45.05 3.22
CA LYS A 235 -0.99 -45.48 4.51
C LYS A 235 -0.96 -44.38 5.57
N GLY A 236 -1.42 -43.16 5.26
CA GLY A 236 -1.35 -42.00 6.14
C GLY A 236 0.06 -41.39 6.26
N GLN A 237 0.99 -41.75 5.38
CA GLN A 237 2.39 -41.30 5.40
C GLN A 237 2.61 -40.12 4.45
N VAL A 238 1.76 -39.09 4.52
CA VAL A 238 1.79 -37.95 3.58
C VAL A 238 3.13 -37.24 3.60
N ALA A 239 3.75 -37.04 4.77
CA ALA A 239 5.07 -36.41 4.90
C ALA A 239 6.17 -37.10 4.08
N ALA A 240 6.10 -38.43 3.89
CA ALA A 240 7.10 -39.17 3.14
C ALA A 240 7.09 -38.86 1.62
N VAL A 241 6.08 -38.15 1.13
CA VAL A 241 6.00 -37.71 -0.28
C VAL A 241 7.14 -36.73 -0.62
N ASP A 242 7.66 -35.96 0.35
CA ASP A 242 8.80 -35.06 0.15
C ASP A 242 10.08 -35.80 -0.31
N GLY A 243 10.18 -37.10 -0.02
CA GLY A 243 11.27 -37.96 -0.47
C GLY A 243 11.20 -38.38 -1.94
N ILE A 244 10.09 -38.11 -2.64
CA ILE A 244 9.91 -38.50 -4.05
C ILE A 244 10.50 -37.42 -4.96
N GLU A 245 11.74 -37.64 -5.40
CA GLU A 245 12.51 -36.66 -6.20
C GLU A 245 11.77 -36.16 -7.43
N ALA A 246 11.07 -37.05 -8.16
CA ALA A 246 10.33 -36.69 -9.36
C ALA A 246 9.17 -35.69 -9.13
N LEU A 247 8.69 -35.54 -7.90
CA LEU A 247 7.57 -34.65 -7.54
C LEU A 247 8.00 -33.31 -6.92
N ARG A 248 9.30 -33.14 -6.64
CA ARG A 248 9.84 -32.02 -5.85
C ARG A 248 9.51 -30.64 -6.43
N SER A 249 9.46 -30.50 -7.76
CA SER A 249 9.21 -29.22 -8.44
C SER A 249 7.72 -28.90 -8.64
N GLY A 250 6.81 -29.82 -8.27
CA GLY A 250 5.36 -29.67 -8.45
C GLY A 250 4.51 -29.86 -7.19
N PRO A 251 4.88 -29.34 -5.99
CA PRO A 251 4.20 -29.67 -4.74
C PRO A 251 2.70 -29.32 -4.74
N SER A 252 2.29 -28.18 -5.31
CA SER A 252 0.87 -27.80 -5.36
C SER A 252 0.03 -28.69 -6.30
N LEU A 253 0.61 -29.14 -7.42
CA LEU A 253 -0.07 -30.08 -8.32
C LEU A 253 -0.21 -31.45 -7.65
N THR A 254 0.86 -31.92 -7.00
CA THR A 254 0.87 -33.17 -6.25
C THR A 254 -0.12 -33.15 -5.09
N ALA A 255 -0.15 -32.08 -4.29
CA ALA A 255 -1.09 -31.95 -3.18
C ALA A 255 -2.56 -31.95 -3.64
N LYS A 256 -2.86 -31.24 -4.73
CA LYS A 256 -4.21 -31.25 -5.32
C LYS A 256 -4.58 -32.62 -5.88
N THR A 257 -3.64 -33.30 -6.52
CA THR A 257 -3.80 -34.66 -7.02
C THR A 257 -4.11 -35.61 -5.85
N LEU A 258 -3.34 -35.57 -4.77
CA LEU A 258 -3.59 -36.38 -3.58
C LEU A 258 -4.96 -36.08 -2.95
N TYR A 259 -5.38 -34.81 -2.90
CA TYR A 259 -6.73 -34.46 -2.42
C TYR A 259 -7.84 -35.06 -3.30
N VAL A 260 -7.67 -35.08 -4.62
CA VAL A 260 -8.65 -35.71 -5.52
C VAL A 260 -8.79 -37.19 -5.24
N TYR A 261 -7.69 -37.95 -5.08
CA TYR A 261 -7.76 -39.41 -4.91
C TYR A 261 -7.92 -39.86 -3.45
N ILE A 262 -7.50 -39.03 -2.48
CA ILE A 262 -7.42 -39.37 -1.05
C ILE A 262 -7.84 -38.14 -0.20
N PRO A 263 -9.09 -37.65 -0.33
CA PRO A 263 -9.56 -36.39 0.26
C PRO A 263 -9.58 -36.38 1.79
N ASP A 264 -9.62 -37.55 2.43
CA ASP A 264 -9.62 -37.68 3.90
C ASP A 264 -8.24 -37.41 4.51
N ARG A 265 -7.18 -37.46 3.68
CA ARG A 265 -5.78 -37.29 4.12
C ARG A 265 -5.21 -35.92 3.79
N MET A 266 -5.94 -35.10 3.03
CA MET A 266 -5.48 -33.81 2.53
C MET A 266 -6.54 -32.73 2.74
N LEU A 267 -6.10 -31.49 2.92
CA LEU A 267 -6.97 -30.31 2.85
C LEU A 267 -6.76 -29.62 1.50
N PRO A 268 -7.81 -29.01 0.91
CA PRO A 268 -7.69 -28.28 -0.35
C PRO A 268 -7.05 -26.88 -0.16
N VAL A 269 -5.83 -26.86 0.39
CA VAL A 269 -4.98 -25.69 0.66
C VAL A 269 -3.59 -25.97 0.10
N TYR A 270 -3.29 -25.56 -1.14
CA TYR A 270 -2.12 -26.07 -1.89
C TYR A 270 -0.88 -25.16 -1.91
N GLY A 271 -1.03 -23.90 -1.50
CA GLY A 271 0.08 -22.94 -1.50
C GLY A 271 0.94 -23.13 -0.26
N ARG A 272 2.26 -23.28 -0.44
CA ARG A 272 3.21 -23.49 0.67
C ARG A 272 3.06 -22.45 1.78
N GLU A 273 3.06 -21.17 1.41
CA GLU A 273 2.91 -20.07 2.37
C GLU A 273 1.54 -20.06 3.06
N HIS A 274 0.51 -20.60 2.42
CA HIS A 274 -0.82 -20.67 3.01
C HIS A 274 -0.92 -21.78 4.05
N VAL A 275 -0.37 -22.96 3.74
CA VAL A 275 -0.31 -24.09 4.69
C VAL A 275 0.46 -23.66 5.94
N ARG A 276 1.64 -23.04 5.76
CA ARG A 276 2.47 -22.53 6.86
C ARG A 276 1.75 -21.50 7.71
N HIS A 277 1.08 -20.53 7.08
CA HIS A 277 0.27 -19.53 7.79
C HIS A 277 -0.80 -20.16 8.69
N PHE A 278 -1.52 -21.18 8.20
CA PHE A 278 -2.53 -21.85 9.02
C PHE A 278 -1.93 -22.71 10.13
N ILE A 279 -0.73 -23.25 9.96
CA ILE A 279 0.01 -23.94 11.03
C ILE A 279 0.37 -22.95 12.14
N SER A 280 0.94 -21.79 11.81
CA SER A 280 1.25 -20.72 12.79
C SER A 280 0.01 -20.21 13.54
N LEU A 281 -1.19 -20.33 12.95
CA LEU A 281 -2.44 -19.95 13.61
C LEU A 281 -3.00 -21.02 14.55
N LEU A 282 -2.67 -22.28 14.30
CA LEU A 282 -3.24 -23.43 15.00
C LEU A 282 -2.25 -24.07 15.98
N SER A 283 -0.96 -23.70 15.92
CA SER A 283 0.12 -24.25 16.75
C SER A 283 1.24 -23.23 16.94
N ASP A 284 2.03 -23.43 18.01
CA ASP A 284 3.26 -22.67 18.28
C ASP A 284 4.49 -23.24 17.53
N GLU A 285 4.30 -24.21 16.63
CA GLU A 285 5.40 -24.79 15.84
C GLU A 285 5.84 -23.82 14.75
N ASP A 286 7.16 -23.66 14.56
CA ASP A 286 7.76 -22.87 13.48
C ASP A 286 7.66 -23.62 12.14
N PRO A 287 6.74 -23.24 11.24
CA PRO A 287 6.48 -24.00 10.03
C PRO A 287 7.47 -23.69 8.91
N SER A 288 8.40 -22.74 9.12
CA SER A 288 9.39 -22.32 8.11
C SER A 288 10.36 -23.43 7.72
N LYS A 289 10.61 -24.37 8.65
CA LYS A 289 11.53 -25.50 8.51
C LYS A 289 10.91 -26.76 7.94
N LEU A 290 9.59 -26.80 7.79
CA LEU A 290 8.87 -27.97 7.29
C LEU A 290 8.97 -28.04 5.77
N GLU A 291 9.27 -29.25 5.27
CA GLU A 291 9.11 -29.57 3.86
C GLU A 291 7.63 -29.50 3.44
N PRO A 292 7.32 -29.38 2.13
CA PRO A 292 5.96 -29.15 1.67
C PRO A 292 4.91 -30.15 2.19
N PHE A 293 5.17 -31.46 2.10
CA PHE A 293 4.22 -32.49 2.52
C PHE A 293 4.26 -32.78 4.03
N GLU A 294 5.39 -32.55 4.69
CA GLU A 294 5.46 -32.45 6.15
C GLU A 294 4.50 -31.37 6.68
N ALA A 295 4.50 -30.19 6.07
CA ALA A 295 3.58 -29.10 6.44
C ALA A 295 2.11 -29.49 6.19
N HIS A 296 1.79 -30.12 5.06
CA HIS A 296 0.43 -30.61 4.81
C HIS A 296 -0.02 -31.65 5.84
N ALA A 297 0.86 -32.58 6.21
CA ALA A 297 0.59 -33.61 7.20
C ALA A 297 0.34 -32.99 8.58
N LEU A 298 1.18 -32.05 9.01
CA LEU A 298 1.03 -31.33 10.29
C LEU A 298 -0.27 -30.53 10.33
N LEU A 299 -0.58 -29.76 9.29
CA LEU A 299 -1.83 -29.00 9.24
C LEU A 299 -3.06 -29.91 9.36
N LYS A 300 -3.05 -31.07 8.67
CA LYS A 300 -4.14 -32.05 8.78
C LYS A 300 -4.22 -32.64 10.18
N GLN A 301 -3.08 -32.96 10.80
CA GLN A 301 -3.02 -33.47 12.16
C GLN A 301 -3.61 -32.46 13.16
N LEU A 302 -3.24 -31.18 13.08
CA LEU A 302 -3.77 -30.12 13.94
C LEU A 302 -5.30 -30.00 13.80
N ILE A 303 -5.81 -30.05 12.57
CA ILE A 303 -7.26 -30.02 12.31
C ILE A 303 -7.98 -31.23 12.93
N ASP A 304 -7.40 -32.43 12.82
CA ASP A 304 -7.99 -33.66 13.34
C ASP A 304 -7.95 -33.72 14.87
N GLU A 305 -6.84 -33.28 15.49
CA GLU A 305 -6.62 -33.35 16.93
C GLU A 305 -7.42 -32.31 17.73
N THR A 306 -7.72 -31.15 17.12
CA THR A 306 -8.52 -30.11 17.80
C THR A 306 -9.96 -30.54 18.12
N GLY A 307 -10.49 -31.56 17.42
CA GLY A 307 -11.86 -32.07 17.61
C GLY A 307 -12.99 -31.11 17.20
N HIS A 308 -12.69 -29.82 16.98
CA HIS A 308 -13.64 -28.78 16.60
C HIS A 308 -14.25 -28.97 15.21
N PHE A 309 -13.53 -29.63 14.30
CA PHE A 309 -13.95 -29.89 12.93
C PHE A 309 -14.58 -31.27 12.74
N SER A 310 -14.99 -31.93 13.83
CA SER A 310 -15.64 -33.25 13.75
C SER A 310 -16.91 -33.17 12.89
N GLY A 311 -16.99 -34.01 11.85
CA GLY A 311 -18.11 -34.04 10.90
C GLY A 311 -18.12 -32.87 9.91
N TRP A 312 -17.02 -32.14 9.76
CA TRP A 312 -16.84 -31.17 8.67
C TRP A 312 -16.17 -31.85 7.48
N HIS A 313 -16.62 -31.51 6.28
CA HIS A 313 -15.97 -31.91 5.04
C HIS A 313 -14.68 -31.09 4.84
N SER A 314 -13.62 -31.68 4.28
CA SER A 314 -12.32 -31.01 4.06
C SER A 314 -12.44 -29.67 3.32
N ARG A 315 -13.43 -29.57 2.41
CA ARG A 315 -13.76 -28.30 1.73
C ARG A 315 -14.34 -27.23 2.65
N GLU A 316 -15.20 -27.62 3.60
CA GLU A 316 -15.73 -26.70 4.62
C GLU A 316 -14.59 -26.15 5.49
N ILE A 317 -13.67 -27.02 5.90
CA ILE A 317 -12.51 -26.67 6.71
C ILE A 317 -11.62 -25.66 5.98
N ALA A 318 -11.28 -25.92 4.72
CA ALA A 318 -10.48 -24.97 3.94
C ALA A 318 -11.18 -23.61 3.78
N HIS A 319 -12.49 -23.60 3.49
CA HIS A 319 -13.25 -22.34 3.41
C HIS A 319 -13.25 -21.58 4.73
N PHE A 320 -13.44 -22.29 5.84
CA PHE A 320 -13.36 -21.72 7.18
C PHE A 320 -12.00 -21.09 7.43
N LEU A 321 -10.89 -21.78 7.13
CA LEU A 321 -9.54 -21.26 7.36
C LEU A 321 -9.30 -19.96 6.59
N TYR A 322 -9.66 -19.91 5.30
CA TYR A 322 -9.54 -18.69 4.51
C TYR A 322 -10.49 -17.58 4.97
N TRP A 323 -11.72 -17.90 5.37
CA TRP A 323 -12.67 -16.92 5.90
C TRP A 323 -12.20 -16.35 7.25
N TRP A 324 -11.67 -17.21 8.12
CA TRP A 324 -11.23 -16.86 9.47
C TRP A 324 -9.98 -15.99 9.43
N ASN A 325 -8.96 -16.39 8.66
CA ASN A 325 -7.71 -15.66 8.61
C ASN A 325 -6.92 -15.96 7.32
N SER A 326 -7.35 -15.40 6.19
CA SER A 326 -6.68 -15.62 4.90
C SER A 326 -5.26 -15.03 4.85
N PRO A 327 -4.25 -15.81 4.38
CA PRO A 327 -2.89 -15.32 4.11
C PRO A 327 -2.80 -14.45 2.85
N ARG A 328 -3.82 -14.46 1.98
CA ARG A 328 -3.82 -13.65 0.75
C ARG A 328 -3.74 -12.17 1.13
N GLN A 329 -2.66 -11.53 0.70
CA GLN A 329 -2.37 -10.12 0.97
C GLN A 329 -3.47 -9.24 0.37
N ASN A 330 -4.42 -8.84 1.23
CA ASN A 330 -5.59 -7.99 0.96
C ASN A 330 -6.68 -8.63 0.09
N ALA A 331 -7.94 -8.48 0.51
CA ALA A 331 -9.11 -8.70 -0.36
C ALA A 331 -8.89 -7.94 -1.68
N ALA A 332 -9.17 -8.58 -2.82
CA ALA A 332 -8.98 -7.92 -4.11
C ALA A 332 -9.94 -6.73 -4.19
N ILE A 333 -9.41 -5.56 -4.53
CA ILE A 333 -10.21 -4.35 -4.69
C ILE A 333 -10.32 -4.10 -6.18
N VAL A 334 -11.52 -4.23 -6.72
CA VAL A 334 -11.78 -4.17 -8.15
C VAL A 334 -12.82 -3.08 -8.42
N LYS A 335 -12.54 -2.24 -9.40
CA LYS A 335 -13.49 -1.27 -9.92
C LYS A 335 -14.33 -1.92 -11.00
N ILE A 336 -15.66 -1.70 -10.97
CA ILE A 336 -16.60 -2.16 -11.99
C ILE A 336 -17.57 -1.04 -12.34
N ALA A 337 -17.72 -0.72 -13.63
CA ALA A 337 -18.68 0.27 -14.11
C ALA A 337 -20.05 -0.38 -14.42
N PRO A 338 -21.17 0.06 -13.79
CA PRO A 338 -22.51 -0.47 -14.04
C PRO A 338 -23.11 0.10 -15.33
N GLY A 339 -22.50 -0.25 -16.47
CA GLY A 339 -22.87 0.24 -17.80
C GLY A 339 -22.43 1.67 -18.11
N PRO A 340 -22.63 2.12 -19.37
CA PRO A 340 -22.30 3.48 -19.80
C PRO A 340 -22.97 4.54 -18.91
N ASP A 341 -22.19 5.53 -18.48
CA ASP A 341 -22.61 6.59 -17.54
C ASP A 341 -23.30 6.10 -16.26
N ALA A 342 -22.97 4.87 -15.84
CA ALA A 342 -23.58 4.18 -14.71
C ALA A 342 -25.10 4.00 -14.84
N LYS A 343 -25.62 3.86 -16.06
CA LYS A 343 -27.06 3.73 -16.32
C LYS A 343 -27.73 2.55 -15.60
N CYS A 344 -26.98 1.50 -15.27
CA CYS A 344 -27.50 0.33 -14.55
C CYS A 344 -27.36 0.46 -13.02
N TRP A 345 -26.85 1.58 -12.50
CA TRP A 345 -26.54 1.73 -11.07
C TRP A 345 -27.74 1.54 -10.15
N GLN A 346 -28.89 2.14 -10.46
CA GLN A 346 -30.07 2.05 -9.58
C GLN A 346 -30.55 0.60 -9.42
N ASP A 347 -30.47 -0.17 -10.51
CA ASP A 347 -30.81 -1.58 -10.55
C ASP A 347 -29.78 -2.44 -9.81
N CYS A 348 -28.48 -2.15 -9.99
CA CYS A 348 -27.39 -2.78 -9.23
C CYS A 348 -27.52 -2.55 -7.71
N LEU A 349 -27.83 -1.31 -7.31
CA LEU A 349 -27.98 -0.93 -5.91
C LEU A 349 -29.18 -1.64 -5.26
N THR A 350 -30.34 -1.61 -5.91
CA THR A 350 -31.58 -2.20 -5.38
C THR A 350 -31.53 -3.73 -5.40
N GLY A 351 -30.88 -4.31 -6.41
CA GLY A 351 -30.79 -5.75 -6.61
C GLY A 351 -29.68 -6.45 -5.82
N GLY A 352 -28.75 -5.71 -5.20
CA GLY A 352 -27.64 -6.31 -4.45
C GLY A 352 -26.63 -7.03 -5.35
N TYR A 353 -26.31 -6.44 -6.50
CA TYR A 353 -25.30 -6.96 -7.43
C TYR A 353 -24.65 -5.82 -8.23
N ILE A 354 -23.59 -6.12 -8.98
CA ILE A 354 -23.06 -5.29 -10.06
C ILE A 354 -23.25 -6.03 -11.38
N CYS A 355 -23.54 -5.33 -12.48
CA CYS A 355 -23.72 -5.95 -13.80
C CYS A 355 -22.84 -5.35 -14.90
N VAL A 356 -22.42 -6.19 -15.85
CA VAL A 356 -21.53 -5.87 -16.98
C VAL A 356 -22.12 -6.41 -18.29
N GLY A 357 -21.81 -5.74 -19.42
CA GLY A 357 -22.26 -6.13 -20.77
C GLY A 357 -21.35 -7.19 -21.42
N TRP A 358 -21.30 -7.20 -22.77
CA TRP A 358 -20.72 -8.27 -23.61
C TRP A 358 -21.57 -9.55 -23.68
N ASP A 359 -22.90 -9.38 -23.70
CA ASP A 359 -23.85 -10.49 -23.57
C ASP A 359 -23.79 -11.51 -24.73
N ASP A 360 -23.23 -11.15 -25.89
CA ASP A 360 -23.19 -12.03 -27.07
C ASP A 360 -22.18 -13.19 -26.91
N VAL A 361 -21.27 -13.11 -25.93
CA VAL A 361 -20.46 -14.27 -25.52
C VAL A 361 -21.20 -15.22 -24.58
N GLY A 362 -22.40 -14.89 -24.11
CA GLY A 362 -23.18 -15.77 -23.23
C GLY A 362 -22.54 -16.01 -21.86
N ASP A 363 -23.01 -17.05 -21.17
CA ASP A 363 -22.59 -17.37 -19.80
C ASP A 363 -21.09 -17.72 -19.72
N LEU A 364 -20.35 -17.02 -18.84
CA LEU A 364 -18.90 -17.23 -18.66
C LEU A 364 -18.61 -18.56 -17.99
N THR A 365 -19.55 -19.10 -17.22
CA THR A 365 -19.42 -20.44 -16.60
C THR A 365 -19.48 -21.57 -17.62
N ALA A 366 -20.01 -21.31 -18.83
CA ALA A 366 -20.01 -22.29 -19.91
C ALA A 366 -18.63 -22.49 -20.54
N TYR A 367 -17.65 -21.62 -20.24
CA TYR A 367 -16.29 -21.72 -20.77
C TYR A 367 -15.35 -22.42 -19.79
N THR A 368 -14.64 -23.41 -20.31
CA THR A 368 -13.69 -24.23 -19.54
C THR A 368 -12.40 -23.48 -19.17
N SER A 369 -11.95 -22.53 -19.99
CA SER A 369 -10.75 -21.70 -19.72
C SER A 369 -10.82 -20.27 -20.22
N GLU A 370 -9.86 -19.43 -19.79
CA GLU A 370 -9.69 -18.06 -20.32
C GLU A 370 -9.37 -18.10 -21.81
N ASP A 371 -8.55 -19.06 -22.27
CA ASP A 371 -8.15 -19.20 -23.66
C ASP A 371 -9.37 -19.54 -24.55
N ASP A 372 -10.28 -20.42 -24.10
CA ASP A 372 -11.58 -20.72 -24.75
C ASP A 372 -12.44 -19.47 -24.95
N PHE A 373 -12.60 -18.76 -23.85
CA PHE A 373 -13.40 -17.56 -23.81
C PHE A 373 -12.76 -16.47 -24.67
N LEU A 374 -11.43 -16.35 -24.68
CA LEU A 374 -10.69 -15.39 -25.49
C LEU A 374 -10.86 -15.65 -27.00
N GLU A 375 -10.86 -16.92 -27.43
CA GLU A 375 -11.17 -17.29 -28.81
C GLU A 375 -12.60 -16.91 -29.21
N THR A 376 -13.57 -17.19 -28.34
CA THR A 376 -14.98 -16.87 -28.60
C THR A 376 -15.22 -15.35 -28.59
N PHE A 377 -14.64 -14.65 -27.62
CA PHE A 377 -14.69 -13.19 -27.53
C PHE A 377 -14.05 -12.53 -28.77
N ARG A 378 -12.94 -13.08 -29.28
CA ARG A 378 -12.34 -12.64 -30.56
C ARG A 378 -13.28 -12.86 -31.75
N ALA A 379 -13.95 -14.00 -31.82
CA ALA A 379 -14.88 -14.31 -32.91
C ALA A 379 -16.10 -13.38 -32.91
N VAL A 380 -16.64 -13.08 -31.72
CA VAL A 380 -17.85 -12.27 -31.54
C VAL A 380 -17.55 -10.77 -31.68
N TYR A 381 -16.57 -10.26 -30.93
CA TYR A 381 -16.29 -8.82 -30.81
C TYR A 381 -15.08 -8.33 -31.62
N GLY A 382 -14.39 -9.21 -32.36
CA GLY A 382 -13.16 -8.86 -33.07
C GLY A 382 -13.32 -7.69 -34.05
N LYS A 383 -14.47 -7.59 -34.73
CA LYS A 383 -14.77 -6.48 -35.65
C LYS A 383 -14.99 -5.15 -34.94
N GLU A 384 -15.65 -5.16 -33.78
CA GLU A 384 -15.92 -3.94 -32.99
C GLU A 384 -14.63 -3.29 -32.47
N TYR A 385 -13.57 -4.08 -32.30
CA TYR A 385 -12.25 -3.62 -31.86
C TYR A 385 -11.24 -3.48 -33.02
N ASN A 386 -11.69 -3.30 -34.26
CA ASN A 386 -10.84 -3.14 -35.45
C ASN A 386 -9.81 -4.27 -35.63
N SER A 387 -10.13 -5.49 -35.18
CA SER A 387 -9.23 -6.65 -35.19
C SER A 387 -7.90 -6.45 -34.43
N ASN A 388 -7.83 -5.48 -33.52
CA ASN A 388 -6.64 -5.22 -32.71
C ASN A 388 -6.50 -6.29 -31.62
N GLN A 389 -5.56 -7.22 -31.81
CA GLN A 389 -5.38 -8.39 -30.93
C GLN A 389 -5.06 -8.02 -29.48
N ALA A 390 -4.28 -6.95 -29.25
CA ALA A 390 -3.95 -6.50 -27.91
C ALA A 390 -5.19 -5.98 -27.19
N LYS A 391 -5.98 -5.10 -27.83
CA LYS A 391 -7.22 -4.54 -27.26
C LYS A 391 -8.27 -5.62 -26.99
N ILE A 392 -8.44 -6.57 -27.92
CA ILE A 392 -9.39 -7.67 -27.75
C ILE A 392 -9.01 -8.53 -26.55
N THR A 393 -7.72 -8.86 -26.42
CA THR A 393 -7.21 -9.66 -25.29
C THR A 393 -7.39 -8.94 -23.96
N THR A 394 -7.14 -7.62 -23.91
CA THR A 394 -7.40 -6.81 -22.71
C THR A 394 -8.89 -6.82 -22.35
N LYS A 395 -9.79 -6.63 -23.32
CA LYS A 395 -11.25 -6.57 -23.08
C LYS A 395 -11.84 -7.91 -22.67
N ALA A 396 -11.40 -9.00 -23.27
CA ALA A 396 -11.75 -10.33 -22.80
C ALA A 396 -11.34 -10.50 -21.33
N ARG A 397 -10.09 -10.17 -20.98
CA ARG A 397 -9.60 -10.29 -19.60
C ARG A 397 -10.36 -9.42 -18.59
N GLU A 398 -10.88 -8.25 -18.98
CA GLU A 398 -11.76 -7.45 -18.12
C GLU A 398 -13.02 -8.24 -17.74
N LEU A 399 -13.66 -8.88 -18.72
CA LEU A 399 -14.88 -9.66 -18.48
C LEU A 399 -14.58 -10.97 -17.73
N TRP A 400 -13.53 -11.69 -18.12
CA TRP A 400 -13.12 -12.94 -17.47
C TRP A 400 -12.77 -12.74 -15.99
N ARG A 401 -12.24 -11.57 -15.61
CA ARG A 401 -11.94 -11.25 -14.22
C ARG A 401 -13.14 -11.37 -13.28
N LEU A 402 -14.37 -11.22 -13.77
CA LEU A 402 -15.56 -11.41 -12.94
C LEU A 402 -15.65 -12.83 -12.37
N THR A 403 -15.18 -13.85 -13.10
CA THR A 403 -15.18 -15.25 -12.63
C THR A 403 -14.09 -15.52 -11.59
N GLN A 404 -13.19 -14.57 -11.35
CA GLN A 404 -12.08 -14.69 -10.41
C GLN A 404 -12.41 -14.09 -9.04
N LEU A 405 -13.46 -13.27 -8.96
CA LEU A 405 -13.89 -12.62 -7.72
C LEU A 405 -14.44 -13.63 -6.71
N GLN A 406 -14.03 -13.48 -5.45
CA GLN A 406 -14.37 -14.36 -4.34
C GLN A 406 -15.18 -13.61 -3.27
N PRO A 407 -15.96 -14.32 -2.43
CA PRO A 407 -16.57 -13.72 -1.25
C PRO A 407 -15.55 -12.95 -0.41
N GLY A 408 -15.89 -11.72 -0.02
CA GLY A 408 -15.01 -10.82 0.73
C GLY A 408 -14.20 -9.84 -0.11
N ASP A 409 -14.10 -10.03 -1.43
CA ASP A 409 -13.52 -9.02 -2.33
C ASP A 409 -14.36 -7.73 -2.35
N LEU A 410 -13.70 -6.61 -2.62
CA LEU A 410 -14.32 -5.28 -2.63
C LEU A 410 -14.55 -4.79 -4.06
N ILE A 411 -15.76 -4.37 -4.35
CA ILE A 411 -16.13 -3.73 -5.61
C ILE A 411 -16.34 -2.24 -5.42
N VAL A 412 -15.59 -1.43 -6.17
CA VAL A 412 -15.81 0.01 -6.30
C VAL A 412 -16.71 0.25 -7.52
N ALA A 413 -17.97 0.61 -7.30
CA ALA A 413 -18.86 1.03 -8.37
C ALA A 413 -18.59 2.49 -8.72
N ASN A 414 -18.40 2.79 -10.00
CA ASN A 414 -18.07 4.14 -10.45
C ASN A 414 -19.02 4.67 -11.54
N LYS A 415 -19.09 5.99 -11.66
CA LYS A 415 -19.66 6.71 -12.81
C LYS A 415 -18.61 7.62 -13.43
N GLY A 416 -18.33 7.39 -14.71
CA GLY A 416 -17.24 8.07 -15.40
C GLY A 416 -15.89 7.85 -14.71
N THR A 417 -15.00 8.83 -14.78
CA THR A 417 -13.65 8.74 -14.21
C THR A 417 -13.53 9.30 -12.80
N ARG A 418 -14.60 9.83 -12.22
CA ARG A 418 -14.54 10.65 -11.00
C ARG A 418 -15.53 10.29 -9.92
N GLU A 419 -16.69 9.75 -10.25
CA GLU A 419 -17.68 9.45 -9.23
C GLU A 419 -17.52 8.00 -8.77
N VAL A 420 -17.35 7.81 -7.46
CA VAL A 420 -17.59 6.52 -6.80
C VAL A 420 -19.02 6.55 -6.28
N LEU A 421 -19.80 5.57 -6.70
CA LEU A 421 -21.22 5.47 -6.39
C LEU A 421 -21.44 4.72 -5.08
N ALA A 422 -20.66 3.67 -4.85
CA ALA A 422 -20.60 2.90 -3.61
C ALA A 422 -19.37 1.98 -3.64
N VAL A 423 -19.05 1.43 -2.47
CA VAL A 423 -18.18 0.26 -2.36
C VAL A 423 -19.04 -0.90 -1.86
N GLY A 424 -18.84 -2.11 -2.36
CA GLY A 424 -19.60 -3.24 -1.87
C GLY A 424 -18.77 -4.51 -1.75
N HIS A 425 -19.17 -5.38 -0.84
CA HIS A 425 -18.52 -6.67 -0.60
C HIS A 425 -19.15 -7.74 -1.47
N VAL A 426 -18.34 -8.57 -2.12
CA VAL A 426 -18.82 -9.77 -2.81
C VAL A 426 -19.36 -10.75 -1.77
N THR A 427 -20.62 -11.18 -1.91
CA THR A 427 -21.34 -11.93 -0.85
C THR A 427 -21.42 -13.44 -1.06
N LYS A 428 -21.22 -13.93 -2.29
CA LYS A 428 -21.24 -15.35 -2.67
C LYS A 428 -20.31 -15.58 -3.87
N ALA A 429 -20.12 -16.81 -4.35
CA ALA A 429 -19.33 -17.12 -5.55
C ALA A 429 -19.59 -16.08 -6.64
N GLY A 430 -18.53 -15.32 -6.98
CA GLY A 430 -18.66 -13.95 -7.44
C GLY A 430 -19.59 -13.79 -8.64
N TYR A 431 -19.45 -14.61 -9.67
CA TYR A 431 -20.11 -14.44 -10.96
C TYR A 431 -21.41 -15.25 -11.12
N ALA A 432 -22.43 -14.67 -11.76
CA ALA A 432 -23.60 -15.38 -12.28
C ALA A 432 -24.12 -14.77 -13.60
N TRP A 433 -24.82 -15.58 -14.39
CA TRP A 433 -25.51 -15.16 -15.61
C TRP A 433 -27.02 -14.99 -15.36
N ARG A 434 -27.61 -13.89 -15.85
CA ARG A 434 -29.04 -13.56 -15.68
C ARG A 434 -29.77 -13.54 -17.02
N GLU A 435 -30.40 -14.66 -17.37
CA GLU A 435 -31.17 -14.82 -18.61
C GLU A 435 -32.41 -13.93 -18.69
N ASP A 436 -32.97 -13.56 -17.53
CA ASP A 436 -34.17 -12.72 -17.41
C ASP A 436 -33.91 -11.25 -17.79
N ARG A 437 -32.65 -10.83 -17.92
CA ARG A 437 -32.28 -9.47 -18.33
C ARG A 437 -32.21 -9.36 -19.85
N THR A 438 -32.62 -8.21 -20.39
CA THR A 438 -32.51 -7.94 -21.83
C THR A 438 -31.11 -7.50 -22.26
N ALA A 439 -30.29 -6.99 -21.34
CA ALA A 439 -28.88 -6.62 -21.54
C ALA A 439 -28.14 -6.57 -20.18
N PHE A 440 -26.81 -6.54 -20.20
CA PHE A 440 -25.94 -6.56 -19.02
C PHE A 440 -26.23 -7.78 -18.13
N ARG A 441 -26.10 -8.97 -18.72
CA ARG A 441 -26.50 -10.25 -18.13
C ARG A 441 -25.44 -10.86 -17.23
N HIS A 442 -24.20 -10.39 -17.32
CA HIS A 442 -23.11 -10.78 -16.42
C HIS A 442 -23.24 -10.05 -15.09
N ILE A 443 -23.47 -10.76 -13.99
CA ILE A 443 -23.61 -10.16 -12.67
C ILE A 443 -22.59 -10.68 -11.67
N VAL A 444 -22.28 -9.86 -10.68
CA VAL A 444 -21.59 -10.28 -9.46
C VAL A 444 -22.40 -9.85 -8.25
N ALA A 445 -22.66 -10.76 -7.32
CA ALA A 445 -23.49 -10.46 -6.14
C ALA A 445 -22.71 -9.62 -5.11
N VAL A 446 -23.32 -8.51 -4.67
CA VAL A 446 -22.63 -7.48 -3.89
C VAL A 446 -23.54 -6.92 -2.80
N ASN A 447 -23.02 -6.82 -1.58
CA ASN A 447 -23.62 -6.02 -0.51
C ASN A 447 -23.04 -4.60 -0.55
N TRP A 448 -23.86 -3.62 -0.93
CA TRP A 448 -23.41 -2.24 -1.16
C TRP A 448 -23.38 -1.40 0.11
N ASP A 449 -22.31 -0.62 0.26
CA ASP A 449 -22.16 0.47 1.21
C ASP A 449 -22.03 1.82 0.46
N THR A 450 -23.12 2.59 0.47
CA THR A 450 -23.18 3.93 -0.12
C THR A 450 -22.50 4.99 0.71
N PHE A 451 -22.01 4.68 1.92
CA PHE A 451 -21.19 5.60 2.72
C PHE A 451 -19.94 6.05 1.96
N TYR A 452 -19.41 5.21 1.07
CA TYR A 452 -18.26 5.51 0.23
C TYR A 452 -18.59 6.36 -1.02
N ALA A 453 -19.87 6.71 -1.24
CA ALA A 453 -20.28 7.52 -2.37
C ALA A 453 -19.60 8.90 -2.29
N GLN A 454 -18.80 9.22 -3.30
CA GLN A 454 -18.02 10.46 -3.30
C GLN A 454 -17.62 10.83 -4.73
N THR A 455 -17.21 12.09 -4.90
CA THR A 455 -16.47 12.50 -6.08
C THR A 455 -14.99 12.45 -5.74
N LEU A 456 -14.23 11.64 -6.48
CA LEU A 456 -12.79 11.58 -6.35
C LEU A 456 -12.17 12.96 -6.60
N PRO A 457 -11.15 13.34 -5.80
CA PRO A 457 -10.48 14.62 -5.93
C PRO A 457 -9.81 14.79 -7.30
N GLU A 458 -9.41 13.70 -7.94
CA GLU A 458 -8.87 13.65 -9.30
C GLU A 458 -9.63 12.62 -10.15
N ALA A 459 -9.61 12.82 -11.47
CA ALA A 459 -10.13 11.83 -12.40
C ALA A 459 -9.16 10.66 -12.55
N GLU A 460 -9.64 9.46 -12.24
CA GLU A 460 -8.97 8.22 -12.59
C GLU A 460 -9.14 7.98 -14.08
N LYS A 461 -8.27 8.60 -14.89
CA LYS A 461 -8.36 8.64 -16.36
C LYS A 461 -8.49 7.24 -16.96
N HIS A 462 -7.85 6.25 -16.35
CA HIS A 462 -7.91 4.86 -16.81
C HIS A 462 -9.34 4.28 -16.75
N TRP A 463 -10.18 4.68 -15.79
CA TRP A 463 -11.57 4.22 -15.66
C TRP A 463 -12.46 4.58 -16.85
N GLY A 464 -12.09 5.60 -17.65
CA GLY A 464 -12.86 6.02 -18.81
C GLY A 464 -12.78 5.05 -19.98
N VAL A 465 -11.78 4.17 -19.99
CA VAL A 465 -11.53 3.21 -21.08
C VAL A 465 -11.59 1.76 -20.62
N VAL A 466 -11.70 1.49 -19.32
CA VAL A 466 -11.81 0.12 -18.77
C VAL A 466 -13.09 -0.06 -17.98
N THR A 467 -13.76 -1.20 -18.14
CA THR A 467 -15.00 -1.53 -17.42
C THR A 467 -14.72 -2.24 -16.11
N VAL A 468 -13.74 -3.16 -16.09
CA VAL A 468 -13.31 -3.89 -14.90
C VAL A 468 -11.80 -3.71 -14.73
N ALA A 469 -11.32 -3.26 -13.56
CA ALA A 469 -9.89 -3.04 -13.31
C ALA A 469 -9.55 -3.17 -11.83
N SER A 470 -8.30 -3.52 -11.50
CA SER A 470 -7.83 -3.50 -10.11
C SER A 470 -7.75 -2.06 -9.61
N VAL A 471 -8.07 -1.84 -8.34
CA VAL A 471 -7.93 -0.54 -7.66
C VAL A 471 -6.59 -0.52 -6.95
N PRO A 472 -5.65 0.37 -7.35
CA PRO A 472 -4.38 0.51 -6.66
C PRO A 472 -4.57 0.92 -5.20
N VAL A 473 -3.65 0.51 -4.32
CA VAL A 473 -3.70 0.82 -2.88
C VAL A 473 -3.80 2.34 -2.62
N ARG A 474 -3.11 3.16 -3.42
CA ARG A 474 -3.22 4.63 -3.37
C ARG A 474 -4.66 5.09 -3.57
N LEU A 475 -5.34 4.61 -4.60
CA LEU A 475 -6.70 4.99 -4.94
C LEU A 475 -7.69 4.48 -3.88
N TRP A 476 -7.47 3.28 -3.35
CA TRP A 476 -8.26 2.76 -2.23
C TRP A 476 -8.15 3.60 -0.96
N LYS A 477 -6.95 4.10 -0.62
CA LYS A 477 -6.76 5.02 0.51
C LYS A 477 -7.57 6.31 0.33
N ILE A 478 -7.65 6.84 -0.89
CA ILE A 478 -8.45 8.03 -1.22
C ILE A 478 -9.95 7.75 -1.07
N ILE A 479 -10.43 6.65 -1.66
CA ILE A 479 -11.84 6.23 -1.58
C ILE A 479 -12.26 6.03 -0.12
N ARG A 480 -11.42 5.41 0.70
CA ARG A 480 -11.69 5.26 2.13
C ARG A 480 -11.74 6.60 2.87
N ALA A 481 -10.80 7.51 2.58
CA ALA A 481 -10.69 8.78 3.28
C ALA A 481 -11.86 9.74 2.97
N GLY A 482 -12.46 9.66 1.79
CA GLY A 482 -13.61 10.49 1.40
C GLY A 482 -14.99 9.90 1.75
N ALA A 483 -15.04 8.74 2.41
CA ALA A 483 -16.30 8.11 2.80
C ALA A 483 -17.06 8.97 3.84
N GLY A 484 -18.35 9.19 3.62
CA GLY A 484 -19.22 10.00 4.47
C GLY A 484 -19.35 11.48 4.09
N ALA A 485 -18.71 11.93 3.01
CA ALA A 485 -18.90 13.27 2.46
C ALA A 485 -20.27 13.35 1.74
N ALA A 486 -21.31 13.80 2.44
CA ALA A 486 -22.65 13.95 1.87
C ALA A 486 -22.64 14.85 0.61
N LYS A 487 -23.34 14.41 -0.45
CA LYS A 487 -23.63 15.23 -1.64
C LYS A 487 -24.60 16.35 -1.24
N ASP A 488 -24.13 17.60 -1.21
CA ASP A 488 -25.02 18.77 -1.29
C ASP A 488 -24.89 19.47 -2.66
N PRO A 489 -25.99 20.01 -3.20
CA PRO A 489 -26.14 20.32 -4.62
C PRO A 489 -25.51 21.65 -5.02
N ALA A 490 -25.00 21.68 -6.25
CA ALA A 490 -24.32 22.81 -6.89
C ALA A 490 -25.19 24.09 -7.00
N PRO A 491 -24.55 25.27 -7.12
CA PRO A 491 -25.09 26.38 -7.89
C PRO A 491 -24.38 26.55 -9.24
N VAL A 492 -25.17 26.34 -10.29
CA VAL A 492 -25.31 27.06 -11.57
C VAL A 492 -24.12 27.85 -12.17
N ARG A 493 -23.62 27.30 -13.29
CA ARG A 493 -23.21 27.87 -14.59
C ARG A 493 -22.66 29.31 -14.67
N GLY A 494 -21.41 29.40 -15.15
CA GLY A 494 -20.89 30.49 -15.98
C GLY A 494 -19.89 29.93 -17.00
N ASN A 495 -20.05 30.27 -18.28
CA ASN A 495 -19.20 29.83 -19.39
C ASN A 495 -17.73 30.22 -19.19
N GLY A 496 -16.79 29.29 -19.34
CA GLY A 496 -15.36 29.57 -19.36
C GLY A 496 -14.53 28.30 -19.56
N MET A 497 -13.59 28.34 -20.50
CA MET A 497 -12.76 27.23 -20.94
C MET A 497 -11.63 26.92 -19.93
N LYS A 498 -11.35 25.61 -19.72
CA LYS A 498 -10.13 24.93 -19.18
C LYS A 498 -9.45 25.41 -17.87
N MET A 499 -9.16 24.47 -16.96
CA MET A 499 -8.00 24.50 -16.04
C MET A 499 -7.58 23.05 -15.63
N PRO A 500 -6.27 22.71 -15.52
CA PRO A 500 -5.78 21.38 -15.14
C PRO A 500 -5.76 21.21 -13.61
N GLN A 501 -6.20 20.07 -13.08
CA GLN A 501 -6.27 19.87 -11.62
C GLN A 501 -4.93 19.37 -11.03
N ALA A 502 -4.56 19.95 -9.89
CA ALA A 502 -3.22 19.98 -9.32
C ALA A 502 -2.78 18.70 -8.59
N ASP A 503 -1.50 18.37 -8.78
CA ASP A 503 -0.74 17.30 -8.12
C ASP A 503 -1.00 17.21 -6.59
N PRO A 504 -1.42 16.04 -6.05
CA PRO A 504 -1.75 15.89 -4.63
C PRO A 504 -0.58 16.14 -3.69
N GLN A 505 0.66 15.91 -4.13
CA GLN A 505 1.86 16.22 -3.36
C GLN A 505 1.98 17.73 -3.18
N LEU A 506 1.79 18.50 -4.25
CA LEU A 506 1.82 19.98 -4.20
C LEU A 506 0.68 20.53 -3.34
N SER A 507 -0.49 19.87 -3.37
CA SER A 507 -1.62 20.22 -2.50
C SER A 507 -1.34 20.00 -1.01
N ALA A 508 -0.58 18.97 -0.65
CA ALA A 508 -0.16 18.74 0.74
C ALA A 508 0.80 19.84 1.22
N LEU A 509 1.77 20.21 0.38
CA LEU A 509 2.70 21.32 0.65
C LEU A 509 1.96 22.65 0.81
N ALA A 510 0.94 22.91 -0.02
CA ALA A 510 0.11 24.11 0.09
C ALA A 510 -0.62 24.17 1.44
N LYS A 511 -1.16 23.04 1.93
CA LYS A 511 -1.80 22.99 3.25
C LYS A 511 -0.80 23.26 4.38
N GLY A 512 0.40 22.68 4.30
CA GLY A 512 1.47 22.91 5.26
C GLY A 512 1.88 24.40 5.31
N LEU A 513 2.08 24.99 4.12
CA LEU A 513 2.43 26.39 3.96
C LEU A 513 1.31 27.33 4.43
N ALA A 514 0.05 27.04 4.10
CA ALA A 514 -1.10 27.82 4.54
C ALA A 514 -1.27 27.80 6.07
N ARG A 515 -0.99 26.65 6.71
CA ARG A 515 -1.09 26.50 8.17
C ARG A 515 -0.01 27.27 8.91
N LYS A 516 1.26 27.17 8.48
CA LYS A 516 2.41 27.68 9.24
C LYS A 516 3.06 28.94 8.67
N GLY A 517 2.81 29.28 7.41
CA GLY A 517 3.48 30.36 6.67
C GLY A 517 4.86 29.95 6.10
N GLN A 518 5.44 28.88 6.65
CA GLN A 518 6.72 28.33 6.24
C GLN A 518 6.74 26.79 6.35
N LEU A 519 7.50 26.17 5.47
CA LEU A 519 7.53 24.71 5.26
C LEU A 519 8.97 24.24 5.02
N VAL A 520 9.33 23.06 5.51
CA VAL A 520 10.57 22.35 5.20
C VAL A 520 10.23 20.99 4.61
N LEU A 521 10.69 20.74 3.39
CA LEU A 521 10.74 19.43 2.75
C LEU A 521 12.00 18.71 3.19
N PHE A 522 11.88 17.56 3.85
CA PHE A 522 13.04 16.83 4.36
C PHE A 522 13.03 15.36 3.98
N GLY A 523 14.21 14.74 3.95
CA GLY A 523 14.35 13.31 3.72
C GLY A 523 15.69 12.91 3.13
N PRO A 524 15.87 11.62 2.83
CA PRO A 524 17.12 11.07 2.32
C PRO A 524 17.56 11.68 0.97
N PRO A 525 18.83 11.59 0.57
CA PRO A 525 19.29 12.11 -0.71
C PRO A 525 18.63 11.37 -1.88
N GLY A 526 18.45 12.09 -2.99
CA GLY A 526 17.89 11.54 -4.22
C GLY A 526 16.37 11.29 -4.22
N THR A 527 15.62 11.82 -3.26
CA THR A 527 14.15 11.68 -3.20
C THR A 527 13.39 12.78 -3.97
N GLY A 528 14.10 13.68 -4.67
CA GLY A 528 13.47 14.72 -5.49
C GLY A 528 13.00 15.96 -4.73
N LYS A 529 13.58 16.28 -3.55
CA LYS A 529 13.18 17.44 -2.72
C LYS A 529 13.29 18.77 -3.46
N THR A 530 14.44 19.06 -4.06
CA THR A 530 14.68 20.29 -4.82
C THR A 530 13.78 20.36 -6.07
N TYR A 531 13.59 19.25 -6.76
CA TYR A 531 12.66 19.18 -7.90
C TYR A 531 11.21 19.48 -7.47
N THR A 532 10.76 18.87 -6.38
CA THR A 532 9.42 19.06 -5.81
C THR A 532 9.22 20.50 -5.32
N SER A 533 10.22 21.11 -4.68
CA SER A 533 10.13 22.49 -4.18
C SER A 533 10.03 23.50 -5.31
N LEU A 534 10.77 23.29 -6.41
CA LEU A 534 10.69 24.12 -7.62
C LEU A 534 9.33 23.98 -8.32
N ARG A 535 8.82 22.75 -8.48
CA ARG A 535 7.47 22.50 -9.02
C ARG A 535 6.40 23.17 -8.17
N PHE A 536 6.51 23.03 -6.85
CA PHE A 536 5.60 23.67 -5.91
C PHE A 536 5.64 25.19 -6.03
N ALA A 537 6.83 25.80 -6.04
CA ALA A 537 6.98 27.25 -6.16
C ALA A 537 6.33 27.79 -7.43
N ALA A 538 6.60 27.16 -8.57
CA ALA A 538 6.01 27.56 -9.84
C ALA A 538 4.49 27.41 -9.83
N TRP A 539 3.97 26.26 -9.39
CA TRP A 539 2.54 26.00 -9.32
C TRP A 539 1.81 26.92 -8.35
N TRP A 540 2.28 27.02 -7.10
CA TRP A 540 1.62 27.76 -6.04
C TRP A 540 1.61 29.26 -6.34
N LEU A 541 2.76 29.85 -6.71
CA LEU A 541 2.80 31.28 -7.07
C LEU A 541 1.97 31.58 -8.30
N SER A 542 1.95 30.71 -9.32
CA SER A 542 1.12 30.97 -10.51
C SER A 542 -0.37 31.00 -10.16
N GLN A 543 -0.83 30.13 -9.26
CA GLN A 543 -2.22 30.13 -8.79
C GLN A 543 -2.56 31.39 -8.00
N GLU A 544 -1.72 31.76 -7.03
CA GLU A 544 -1.98 32.91 -6.17
C GLU A 544 -1.86 34.26 -6.92
N LEU A 545 -0.97 34.35 -7.91
CA LEU A 545 -0.81 35.52 -8.78
C LEU A 545 -1.81 35.56 -9.94
N GLY A 546 -2.63 34.51 -10.11
CA GLY A 546 -3.58 34.41 -11.23
C GLY A 546 -2.92 34.31 -12.61
N LEU A 547 -1.71 33.74 -12.68
CA LEU A 547 -0.98 33.53 -13.93
C LEU A 547 -1.50 32.27 -14.66
N GLU A 548 -1.65 32.35 -15.98
CA GLU A 548 -1.94 31.18 -16.81
C GLU A 548 -0.70 30.26 -16.85
N SER A 549 -0.68 29.20 -16.05
CA SER A 549 0.35 28.17 -16.13
C SER A 549 -0.13 26.97 -16.96
N GLU A 550 0.59 26.63 -18.04
CA GLU A 550 0.39 25.36 -18.73
C GLU A 550 0.89 24.18 -17.85
N PRO A 551 0.16 23.06 -17.78
CA PRO A 551 0.63 21.84 -17.12
C PRO A 551 1.75 21.23 -17.97
N ASP A 552 2.99 21.25 -17.47
CA ASP A 552 4.19 20.92 -18.25
C ASP A 552 4.62 19.44 -18.11
N PRO A 553 4.74 18.69 -19.21
CA PRO A 553 5.45 17.41 -19.30
C PRO A 553 6.96 17.53 -19.57
N ASP A 554 7.45 18.67 -20.09
CA ASP A 554 8.83 18.80 -20.61
C ASP A 554 9.54 19.99 -19.94
N GLY A 555 10.47 19.75 -18.99
CA GLY A 555 11.02 20.71 -18.01
C GLY A 555 11.57 22.09 -18.46
N GLY A 556 11.48 22.46 -19.73
CA GLY A 556 11.73 23.79 -20.26
C GLY A 556 10.65 24.85 -19.93
N SER A 557 9.37 24.48 -19.73
CA SER A 557 8.34 25.47 -19.33
C SER A 557 8.52 25.87 -17.87
N LEU A 558 8.79 24.90 -16.98
CA LEU A 558 9.10 25.14 -15.57
C LEU A 558 10.21 26.19 -15.38
N ARG A 559 11.32 26.08 -16.14
CA ARG A 559 12.43 27.03 -16.06
C ARG A 559 12.03 28.46 -16.45
N ARG A 560 11.18 28.61 -17.46
CA ARG A 560 10.67 29.93 -17.89
C ARG A 560 9.78 30.55 -16.81
N THR A 561 8.84 29.78 -16.26
CA THR A 561 7.97 30.25 -15.17
C THR A 561 8.78 30.68 -13.95
N LEU A 562 9.76 29.88 -13.52
CA LEU A 562 10.62 30.23 -12.39
C LEU A 562 11.42 31.52 -12.67
N ALA A 563 11.94 31.69 -13.88
CA ALA A 563 12.65 32.90 -14.28
C ALA A 563 11.74 34.13 -14.28
N GLU A 564 10.49 34.00 -14.73
CA GLU A 564 9.46 35.04 -14.69
C GLU A 564 9.11 35.45 -13.25
N LEU A 565 8.81 34.47 -12.39
CA LEU A 565 8.50 34.71 -10.99
C LEU A 565 9.65 35.34 -10.21
N SER A 566 10.89 35.12 -10.66
CA SER A 566 12.09 35.68 -10.04
C SER A 566 12.44 37.10 -10.51
N ARG A 567 11.77 37.63 -11.54
CA ARG A 567 12.02 39.00 -12.02
C ARG A 567 11.57 40.01 -10.97
N ARG A 568 12.34 41.09 -10.83
CA ARG A 568 12.08 42.14 -9.84
C ARG A 568 11.15 43.23 -10.36
N ASP A 569 11.13 43.51 -11.66
CA ASP A 569 10.26 44.51 -12.31
C ASP A 569 10.13 45.83 -11.53
N GLY A 570 11.27 46.38 -11.07
CA GLY A 570 11.34 47.64 -10.31
C GLY A 570 11.16 47.50 -8.78
N ARG A 571 10.85 46.30 -8.28
CA ARG A 571 10.70 45.99 -6.85
C ARG A 571 12.03 45.59 -6.21
N PRO A 572 12.15 45.64 -4.86
CA PRO A 572 13.34 45.17 -4.17
C PRO A 572 13.67 43.68 -4.40
N ALA A 573 12.65 42.84 -4.66
CA ALA A 573 12.74 41.40 -4.92
C ALA A 573 11.60 40.91 -5.83
N GLY A 574 11.79 39.76 -6.49
CA GLY A 574 10.72 39.09 -7.26
C GLY A 574 9.84 38.22 -6.35
N HIS A 575 8.70 37.79 -6.87
CA HIS A 575 7.74 36.91 -6.15
C HIS A 575 8.35 35.57 -5.75
N LEU A 576 9.34 35.08 -6.50
CA LEU A 576 10.17 33.96 -6.12
C LEU A 576 11.61 34.44 -5.88
N THR A 577 12.18 34.10 -4.74
CA THR A 577 13.62 34.26 -4.49
C THR A 577 14.20 32.94 -4.03
N GLN A 578 15.29 32.51 -4.65
CA GLN A 578 15.98 31.26 -4.32
C GLN A 578 17.33 31.56 -3.68
N VAL A 579 17.65 30.86 -2.60
CA VAL A 579 18.96 30.90 -1.92
C VAL A 579 19.36 29.49 -1.50
N THR A 580 20.65 29.27 -1.33
CA THR A 580 21.18 28.04 -0.75
C THR A 580 21.99 28.39 0.49
N PHE A 581 21.70 27.76 1.62
CA PHE A 581 22.46 27.98 2.84
C PHE A 581 23.77 27.19 2.80
N HIS A 582 24.83 27.81 3.30
CA HIS A 582 26.15 27.22 3.45
C HIS A 582 26.79 27.72 4.76
N PRO A 583 27.86 27.08 5.27
CA PRO A 583 28.42 27.41 6.58
C PRO A 583 28.85 28.88 6.75
N ALA A 584 29.22 29.55 5.66
CA ALA A 584 29.59 30.98 5.66
C ALA A 584 28.41 31.96 5.48
N TYR A 585 27.17 31.47 5.29
CA TYR A 585 26.00 32.31 5.07
C TYR A 585 25.53 32.89 6.41
N GLY A 586 25.48 34.22 6.52
CA GLY A 586 25.29 34.92 7.80
C GLY A 586 24.07 35.83 7.86
N TYR A 587 23.89 36.45 9.03
CA TYR A 587 22.89 37.50 9.25
C TYR A 587 23.08 38.68 8.29
N GLU A 588 24.34 39.00 8.00
CA GLU A 588 24.75 40.11 7.15
C GLU A 588 24.36 39.94 5.67
N ASP A 589 24.20 38.69 5.21
CA ASP A 589 23.74 38.38 3.86
C ASP A 589 22.22 38.28 3.77
N PHE A 590 21.59 37.91 4.88
CA PHE A 590 20.17 37.58 4.94
C PHE A 590 19.30 38.76 5.36
N ILE A 591 19.69 39.51 6.38
CA ILE A 591 18.91 40.61 6.96
C ILE A 591 19.51 41.97 6.60
N GLU A 592 20.68 42.31 7.11
CA GLU A 592 21.41 43.54 6.78
C GLU A 592 22.87 43.46 7.21
N GLY A 593 23.75 44.06 6.41
CA GLY A 593 25.19 44.04 6.67
C GLY A 593 25.91 45.21 6.02
N PHE A 594 26.99 45.66 6.66
CA PHE A 594 27.88 46.65 6.05
C PHE A 594 28.65 46.04 4.88
N ARG A 595 28.63 46.72 3.74
CA ARG A 595 29.36 46.36 2.52
C ARG A 595 30.13 47.57 2.01
N PRO A 596 31.36 47.38 1.50
CA PRO A 596 32.10 48.45 0.87
C PRO A 596 31.43 48.82 -0.47
N VAL A 597 31.19 50.12 -0.68
CA VAL A 597 30.72 50.70 -1.94
C VAL A 597 31.75 51.71 -2.42
N GLU A 598 31.94 51.79 -3.73
CA GLU A 598 32.82 52.78 -4.34
C GLU A 598 32.27 54.18 -4.07
N ASP A 599 33.07 55.00 -3.39
CA ASP A 599 32.84 56.43 -3.30
C ASP A 599 33.66 57.05 -4.44
N GLY A 600 33.04 57.90 -5.28
CA GLY A 600 33.57 58.38 -6.57
C GLY A 600 34.94 59.09 -6.54
N SER A 601 35.62 59.11 -5.40
CA SER A 601 36.99 59.56 -5.18
C SER A 601 37.84 58.45 -4.54
N SER A 602 38.30 57.46 -5.31
CA SER A 602 39.39 56.52 -4.97
C SER A 602 39.37 55.83 -3.58
N GLY A 603 38.21 55.76 -2.92
CA GLY A 603 38.06 55.22 -1.57
C GLY A 603 36.85 54.30 -1.45
N LEU A 604 36.86 53.42 -0.44
CA LEU A 604 35.74 52.55 -0.11
C LEU A 604 34.96 53.13 1.07
N ARG A 605 33.67 53.40 0.88
CA ARG A 605 32.74 53.76 1.96
C ARG A 605 31.99 52.51 2.39
N LEU A 606 31.90 52.25 3.70
CA LEU A 606 30.98 51.22 4.20
C LEU A 606 29.56 51.77 4.17
N SER A 607 28.68 51.12 3.40
CA SER A 607 27.24 51.36 3.45
C SER A 607 26.55 50.15 4.03
N LEU A 608 25.52 50.38 4.82
CA LEU A 608 24.61 49.32 5.23
C LEU A 608 23.78 48.91 4.01
N VAL A 609 23.74 47.61 3.72
CA VAL A 609 23.01 47.04 2.58
C VAL A 609 22.04 46.00 3.10
N ASP A 610 20.79 46.05 2.62
CA ASP A 610 19.77 45.07 2.96
C ASP A 610 20.15 43.69 2.43
N GLY A 611 20.01 42.68 3.27
CA GLY A 611 20.13 41.27 2.92
C GLY A 611 18.91 40.76 2.15
N VAL A 612 18.98 39.49 1.72
CA VAL A 612 17.96 38.89 0.85
C VAL A 612 16.55 38.92 1.45
N PHE A 613 16.39 38.51 2.71
CA PHE A 613 15.09 38.44 3.37
C PHE A 613 14.48 39.81 3.63
N LYS A 614 15.31 40.78 4.05
CA LYS A 614 14.87 42.17 4.25
C LYS A 614 14.34 42.79 2.96
N ARG A 615 15.02 42.56 1.82
CA ARG A 615 14.52 43.01 0.50
C ARG A 615 13.19 42.35 0.12
N ILE A 616 13.00 41.06 0.39
CA ILE A 616 11.73 40.36 0.12
C ILE A 616 10.61 40.97 0.96
N CYS A 617 10.84 41.21 2.25
CA CYS A 617 9.85 41.83 3.13
C CYS A 617 9.48 43.24 2.65
N ARG A 618 10.46 44.07 2.26
CA ARG A 618 10.20 45.40 1.68
C ARG A 618 9.38 45.34 0.38
N ALA A 619 9.64 44.36 -0.48
CA ALA A 619 8.84 44.15 -1.69
C ALA A 619 7.41 43.72 -1.36
N ALA A 620 7.24 42.85 -0.37
CA ALA A 620 5.94 42.36 0.09
C ALA A 620 5.10 43.43 0.80
N GLU A 621 5.73 44.38 1.51
CA GLU A 621 5.05 45.54 2.12
C GLU A 621 4.52 46.52 1.07
N GLN A 622 5.24 46.67 -0.04
CA GLN A 622 4.82 47.53 -1.16
C GLN A 622 3.67 46.91 -1.99
N ASP A 623 3.47 45.60 -1.85
CA ASP A 623 2.48 44.82 -2.62
C ASP A 623 1.76 43.79 -1.72
N PRO A 624 0.96 44.24 -0.75
CA PRO A 624 0.39 43.39 0.30
C PRO A 624 -0.65 42.38 -0.21
N GLY A 625 -1.16 42.57 -1.43
CA GLY A 625 -2.15 41.69 -2.06
C GLY A 625 -1.54 40.48 -2.78
N GLN A 626 -0.22 40.42 -2.95
CA GLN A 626 0.45 39.38 -3.71
C GLN A 626 1.46 38.62 -2.83
N PRO A 627 1.59 37.29 -3.00
CA PRO A 627 2.53 36.50 -2.22
C PRO A 627 3.98 36.64 -2.70
N TYR A 628 4.91 36.45 -1.78
CA TYR A 628 6.33 36.31 -2.03
C TYR A 628 6.81 35.01 -1.40
N LEU A 629 7.55 34.18 -2.14
CA LEU A 629 8.08 32.91 -1.68
C LEU A 629 9.62 32.93 -1.70
N LEU A 630 10.21 32.66 -0.54
CA LEU A 630 11.63 32.41 -0.37
C LEU A 630 11.88 30.90 -0.33
N LEU A 631 12.55 30.37 -1.36
CA LEU A 631 13.01 28.99 -1.42
C LEU A 631 14.44 28.91 -0.89
N ILE A 632 14.65 28.12 0.17
CA ILE A 632 15.94 27.93 0.84
C ILE A 632 16.39 26.49 0.63
N ASP A 633 17.33 26.27 -0.28
CA ASP A 633 17.93 24.96 -0.46
C ASP A 633 18.96 24.69 0.64
N GLU A 634 19.06 23.45 1.12
CA GLU A 634 19.99 23.01 2.16
C GLU A 634 19.91 23.85 3.45
N ILE A 635 18.69 24.12 3.94
CA ILE A 635 18.44 25.05 5.08
C ILE A 635 19.25 24.72 6.34
N ASN A 636 19.64 23.46 6.52
CA ASN A 636 20.37 22.94 7.66
C ASN A 636 21.91 22.99 7.53
N ARG A 637 22.45 23.44 6.38
CA ARG A 637 23.89 23.71 6.20
C ARG A 637 24.32 25.07 6.78
N GLY A 638 23.36 25.96 7.03
CA GLY A 638 23.57 27.25 7.70
C GLY A 638 23.26 27.19 9.20
N ASP A 639 23.82 28.14 9.96
CA ASP A 639 23.42 28.38 11.36
C ASP A 639 22.10 29.16 11.39
N VAL A 640 20.98 28.45 11.21
CA VAL A 640 19.65 29.08 11.03
C VAL A 640 19.30 30.05 12.17
N PRO A 641 19.48 29.73 13.47
CA PRO A 641 19.25 30.72 14.53
C PRO A 641 20.08 31.99 14.36
N LYS A 642 21.36 31.88 13.99
CA LYS A 642 22.23 33.03 13.76
C LYS A 642 21.84 33.83 12.51
N ILE A 643 21.42 33.15 11.44
CA ILE A 643 21.01 33.77 10.18
C ILE A 643 19.75 34.61 10.36
N PHE A 644 18.75 34.09 11.09
CA PHE A 644 17.48 34.80 11.31
C PHE A 644 17.54 35.81 12.45
N GLY A 645 18.48 35.66 13.39
CA GLY A 645 18.63 36.56 14.54
C GLY A 645 17.32 36.71 15.32
N GLU A 646 16.94 37.95 15.60
CA GLU A 646 15.72 38.36 16.28
C GLU A 646 14.44 38.02 15.51
N LEU A 647 14.51 37.86 14.19
CA LEU A 647 13.35 37.62 13.33
C LEU A 647 12.81 36.20 13.45
N ILE A 648 13.55 35.29 14.09
CA ILE A 648 13.11 33.91 14.33
C ILE A 648 11.73 33.84 15.00
N THR A 649 11.42 34.83 15.85
CA THR A 649 10.12 34.93 16.53
C THR A 649 9.02 35.44 15.61
N LEU A 650 9.36 36.31 14.66
CA LEU A 650 8.42 36.92 13.70
C LEU A 650 8.03 35.97 12.55
N LEU A 651 8.67 34.82 12.44
CA LEU A 651 8.27 33.79 11.49
C LEU A 651 6.90 33.19 11.82
N GLU A 652 6.52 33.13 13.10
CA GLU A 652 5.24 32.58 13.53
C GLU A 652 4.07 33.37 12.92
N LYS A 653 3.11 32.67 12.32
CA LYS A 653 2.05 33.29 11.50
C LYS A 653 1.25 34.36 12.25
N ASP A 654 1.00 34.15 13.54
CA ASP A 654 0.30 35.06 14.46
C ASP A 654 1.17 36.25 14.93
N LYS A 655 2.49 36.19 14.71
CA LYS A 655 3.46 37.24 15.08
C LYS A 655 3.94 38.06 13.89
N ARG A 656 3.54 37.70 12.67
CA ARG A 656 3.79 38.50 11.47
C ARG A 656 3.10 39.85 11.57
N GLY A 657 3.78 40.91 11.16
CA GLY A 657 3.37 42.30 11.35
C GLY A 657 3.70 42.89 12.73
N LEU A 658 4.25 42.12 13.69
CA LEU A 658 4.89 42.69 14.87
C LEU A 658 6.25 43.29 14.49
N THR A 659 6.55 44.45 15.07
CA THR A 659 7.78 45.20 14.80
C THR A 659 8.89 44.84 15.79
N VAL A 660 10.11 44.71 15.28
CA VAL A 660 11.36 44.67 16.07
C VAL A 660 12.31 45.74 15.56
N VAL A 661 13.21 46.22 16.43
CA VAL A 661 14.25 47.17 16.02
C VAL A 661 15.49 46.40 15.58
N LEU A 662 15.90 46.57 14.33
CA LEU A 662 17.10 45.93 13.80
C LEU A 662 18.36 46.58 14.41
N PRO A 663 19.35 45.79 14.86
CA PRO A 663 20.47 46.31 15.66
C PRO A 663 21.51 47.10 14.85
N GLN A 664 21.63 46.87 13.53
CA GLN A 664 22.64 47.58 12.72
C GLN A 664 22.10 48.90 12.16
N SER A 665 20.88 48.91 11.65
CA SER A 665 20.22 50.10 11.12
C SER A 665 19.51 50.95 12.19
N GLY A 666 19.04 50.34 13.28
CA GLY A 666 18.10 50.98 14.22
C GLY A 666 16.68 51.11 13.65
N GLU A 667 16.38 50.45 12.54
CA GLU A 667 15.10 50.53 11.83
C GLU A 667 14.04 49.61 12.46
N ASP A 668 12.81 50.11 12.56
CA ASP A 668 11.63 49.32 12.86
C ASP A 668 11.31 48.39 11.68
N PHE A 669 11.37 47.07 11.91
CA PHE A 669 11.18 46.06 10.89
C PHE A 669 10.14 45.00 11.29
N SER A 670 9.33 44.55 10.34
CA SER A 670 8.33 43.51 10.54
C SER A 670 8.40 42.47 9.43
N VAL A 671 7.93 41.24 9.70
CA VAL A 671 7.77 40.21 8.66
C VAL A 671 6.33 40.26 8.13
N PRO A 672 6.10 40.56 6.84
CA PRO A 672 4.76 40.67 6.28
C PRO A 672 4.03 39.32 6.19
N SER A 673 2.70 39.36 6.29
CA SER A 673 1.87 38.16 6.27
C SER A 673 1.92 37.38 4.94
N ASN A 674 2.18 38.08 3.83
CA ASN A 674 2.29 37.57 2.46
C ASN A 674 3.71 37.08 2.08
N VAL A 675 4.66 37.00 3.03
CA VAL A 675 6.00 36.40 2.81
C VAL A 675 6.00 34.94 3.25
N HIS A 676 6.32 34.01 2.37
CA HIS A 676 6.31 32.58 2.62
C HIS A 676 7.70 31.98 2.46
N MET A 677 7.95 30.85 3.11
CA MET A 677 9.27 30.20 3.04
C MET A 677 9.13 28.70 2.80
N LEU A 678 9.95 28.18 1.89
CA LEU A 678 10.06 26.76 1.60
C LEU A 678 11.52 26.32 1.67
N GLY A 679 11.87 25.57 2.70
CA GLY A 679 13.18 24.97 2.88
C GLY A 679 13.26 23.55 2.30
N THR A 680 14.44 23.14 1.83
CA THR A 680 14.78 21.73 1.63
C THR A 680 15.84 21.31 2.64
N MET A 681 15.79 20.05 3.08
CA MET A 681 16.68 19.51 4.10
C MET A 681 17.08 18.07 3.77
N ASN A 682 18.36 17.81 3.56
CA ASN A 682 18.89 16.44 3.55
C ASN A 682 19.02 15.94 4.98
N THR A 683 18.60 14.71 5.27
CA THR A 683 18.69 14.13 6.63
C THR A 683 19.85 13.16 6.83
N ALA A 684 20.48 12.69 5.75
CA ALA A 684 21.57 11.70 5.82
C ALA A 684 22.97 12.30 6.06
N ASP A 685 23.20 13.55 5.69
CA ASP A 685 24.53 14.16 5.68
C ASP A 685 24.97 14.52 7.11
N ARG A 686 26.15 14.04 7.52
CA ARG A 686 26.67 14.20 8.89
C ARG A 686 27.30 15.56 9.15
N SER A 687 27.58 16.35 8.11
CA SER A 687 28.15 17.70 8.21
C SER A 687 27.12 18.77 8.60
N ILE A 688 25.88 18.34 8.78
CA ILE A 688 24.70 19.17 8.98
C ILE A 688 24.51 19.55 10.45
N ARG A 689 24.09 20.79 10.69
CA ARG A 689 23.63 21.22 12.02
C ARG A 689 22.18 20.79 12.24
N LEU A 690 21.91 20.16 13.37
CA LEU A 690 20.54 19.84 13.78
C LEU A 690 19.72 21.13 13.93
N LEU A 691 18.57 21.20 13.25
CA LEU A 691 17.60 22.28 13.48
C LEU A 691 17.11 22.21 14.93
N ASP A 692 17.32 23.30 15.67
CA ASP A 692 16.85 23.45 17.04
C ASP A 692 15.31 23.26 17.12
N SER A 693 14.88 22.69 18.24
CA SER A 693 13.49 22.55 18.68
C SER A 693 12.67 23.83 18.49
N ALA A 694 13.27 24.99 18.69
CA ALA A 694 12.61 26.29 18.54
C ALA A 694 12.23 26.54 17.07
N LEU A 695 13.14 26.26 16.12
CA LEU A 695 12.85 26.34 14.68
C LEU A 695 11.85 25.28 14.24
N ARG A 696 11.95 24.05 14.78
CA ARG A 696 11.01 22.98 14.43
C ARG A 696 9.54 23.34 14.68
N ARG A 697 9.23 24.17 15.68
CA ARG A 697 7.85 24.60 15.99
C ARG A 697 7.29 25.60 14.99
N ARG A 698 8.17 26.33 14.30
CA ARG A 698 7.86 27.43 13.39
C ARG A 698 7.61 26.95 11.96
N PHE A 699 8.32 25.92 11.52
CA PHE A 699 8.12 25.33 10.19
C PHE A 699 7.12 24.18 10.24
N ALA A 700 6.32 24.02 9.18
CA ALA A 700 5.75 22.71 8.85
C ALA A 700 6.88 21.81 8.33
N PHE A 701 6.84 20.50 8.64
CA PHE A 701 7.81 19.53 8.14
C PHE A 701 7.06 18.48 7.35
N GLU A 702 7.45 18.30 6.08
CA GLU A 702 6.88 17.30 5.19
C GLU A 702 8.00 16.38 4.73
N GLU A 703 7.84 15.09 5.00
CA GLU A 703 8.84 14.06 4.75
C GLU A 703 8.71 13.53 3.32
N LEU A 704 9.83 13.43 2.60
CA LEU A 704 9.92 12.90 1.26
C LEU A 704 10.84 11.68 1.24
N LEU A 705 10.22 10.50 1.33
CA LEU A 705 10.88 9.19 1.29
C LEU A 705 11.07 8.71 -0.15
N PRO A 706 11.98 7.73 -0.38
CA PRO A 706 12.13 7.10 -1.69
C PRO A 706 10.82 6.46 -2.19
N ASP A 707 10.34 6.94 -3.33
CA ASP A 707 9.23 6.34 -4.06
C ASP A 707 9.69 5.28 -5.07
N VAL A 708 9.53 4.00 -4.71
CA VAL A 708 9.87 2.84 -5.57
C VAL A 708 8.88 2.67 -6.73
N PHE A 709 7.68 3.25 -6.65
CA PHE A 709 6.66 3.10 -7.69
C PHE A 709 7.05 3.81 -8.99
N LEU A 710 7.88 4.85 -8.91
CA LEU A 710 8.43 5.53 -10.10
C LEU A 710 9.33 4.61 -10.96
N LEU A 711 9.81 3.51 -10.37
CA LEU A 711 10.64 2.51 -11.04
C LEU A 711 9.88 1.19 -11.30
N GLN A 712 8.59 1.13 -10.97
CA GLN A 712 7.83 -0.11 -11.03
C GLN A 712 7.63 -0.57 -12.48
N GLY A 713 8.09 -1.79 -12.77
CA GLY A 713 8.01 -2.36 -14.12
C GLY A 713 9.10 -1.88 -15.07
N ALA A 714 10.06 -1.07 -14.60
CA ALA A 714 11.29 -0.80 -15.32
C ALA A 714 12.28 -1.95 -15.13
N PHE A 715 12.81 -2.46 -16.24
CA PHE A 715 13.73 -3.59 -16.24
C PHE A 715 15.02 -3.22 -16.98
N VAL A 716 16.14 -3.66 -16.42
CA VAL A 716 17.46 -3.65 -17.06
C VAL A 716 17.99 -5.07 -17.01
N GLY A 717 18.04 -5.74 -18.17
CA GLY A 717 18.32 -7.17 -18.22
C GLY A 717 17.29 -7.98 -17.43
N LYS A 718 17.74 -8.67 -16.36
CA LYS A 718 16.87 -9.43 -15.43
C LYS A 718 16.45 -8.63 -14.18
N LEU A 719 17.07 -7.48 -13.93
CA LEU A 719 16.81 -6.66 -12.74
C LEU A 719 15.55 -5.83 -12.94
N ASN A 720 14.62 -5.90 -11.98
CA ASN A 720 13.58 -4.90 -11.82
C ASN A 720 14.11 -3.77 -10.93
N LEU A 721 14.10 -2.53 -11.43
CA LEU A 721 14.68 -1.39 -10.72
C LEU A 721 13.92 -1.04 -9.42
N GLY A 722 12.61 -1.24 -9.42
CA GLY A 722 11.79 -1.06 -8.21
C GLY A 722 12.12 -2.08 -7.13
N ASP A 723 12.31 -3.34 -7.50
CA ASP A 723 12.70 -4.41 -6.57
C ASP A 723 14.12 -4.21 -6.05
N LEU A 724 15.06 -3.84 -6.94
CA LEU A 724 16.44 -3.50 -6.59
C LEU A 724 16.49 -2.40 -5.53
N LEU A 725 15.80 -1.28 -5.78
CA LEU A 725 15.76 -0.16 -4.85
C LEU A 725 15.08 -0.54 -3.54
N SER A 726 14.01 -1.34 -3.59
CA SER A 726 13.28 -1.80 -2.41
C SER A 726 14.17 -2.65 -1.50
N GLU A 727 14.88 -3.64 -2.07
CA GLU A 727 15.76 -4.51 -1.30
C GLU A 727 16.97 -3.76 -0.75
N LEU A 728 17.62 -2.93 -1.58
CA LEU A 728 18.76 -2.14 -1.14
C LEU A 728 18.36 -1.24 0.04
N ASN A 729 17.21 -0.58 -0.06
CA ASN A 729 16.66 0.23 1.02
C ASN A 729 16.24 -0.58 2.24
N ARG A 730 15.77 -1.82 2.08
CA ARG A 730 15.49 -2.71 3.22
C ARG A 730 16.77 -3.01 4.02
N ARG A 731 17.88 -3.28 3.33
CA ARG A 731 19.19 -3.53 3.97
C ARG A 731 19.74 -2.28 4.65
N VAL A 732 19.70 -1.13 3.97
CA VAL A 732 20.13 0.16 4.54
C VAL A 732 19.27 0.54 5.75
N LEU A 733 17.95 0.38 5.67
CA LEU A 733 17.02 0.66 6.76
C LEU A 733 17.33 -0.17 8.01
N LYS A 734 17.67 -1.45 7.82
CA LYS A 734 18.02 -2.37 8.92
C LYS A 734 19.28 -1.94 9.67
N GLU A 735 20.31 -1.47 8.98
CA GLU A 735 21.60 -1.12 9.59
C GLU A 735 21.68 0.33 10.06
N LEU A 736 21.09 1.27 9.32
CA LEU A 736 21.33 2.71 9.47
C LEU A 736 20.06 3.54 9.70
N GLY A 737 18.88 2.94 9.58
CA GLY A 737 17.59 3.60 9.74
C GLY A 737 17.10 4.36 8.50
N ARG A 738 15.88 4.91 8.61
CA ARG A 738 15.12 5.48 7.48
C ARG A 738 15.75 6.70 6.80
N GLU A 739 16.49 7.51 7.55
CA GLU A 739 17.02 8.79 7.05
C GLU A 739 18.17 8.61 6.04
N ARG A 740 18.71 7.39 5.90
CA ARG A 740 19.83 7.06 5.01
C ARG A 740 19.41 6.21 3.81
N GLN A 741 18.12 6.01 3.58
CA GLN A 741 17.66 5.31 2.39
C GLN A 741 18.12 6.02 1.11
N ILE A 742 18.31 5.25 0.04
CA ILE A 742 18.67 5.74 -1.29
C ILE A 742 17.40 6.15 -2.01
N GLY A 743 17.39 7.35 -2.58
CA GLY A 743 16.26 7.86 -3.36
C GLY A 743 16.16 7.32 -4.78
N HIS A 744 14.98 7.40 -5.38
CA HIS A 744 14.74 6.92 -6.74
C HIS A 744 15.45 7.75 -7.83
N SER A 745 15.83 9.01 -7.56
CA SER A 745 16.40 9.87 -8.61
C SER A 745 17.73 9.36 -9.15
N PHE A 746 18.49 8.57 -8.38
CA PHE A 746 19.70 7.91 -8.88
C PHE A 746 19.40 7.00 -10.08
N PHE A 747 18.20 6.40 -10.12
CA PHE A 747 17.78 5.47 -11.16
C PHE A 747 16.89 6.13 -12.22
N LEU A 748 16.75 7.46 -12.20
CA LEU A 748 16.02 8.23 -13.20
C LEU A 748 16.98 9.12 -13.99
N LEU A 749 17.08 8.89 -15.30
CA LEU A 749 17.80 9.75 -16.23
C LEU A 749 16.78 10.63 -16.97
N ASP A 750 16.91 11.95 -16.86
CA ASP A 750 15.96 12.93 -17.42
C ASP A 750 14.49 12.69 -17.02
N GLY A 751 14.28 12.12 -15.83
CA GLY A 751 12.95 11.81 -15.29
C GLY A 751 12.41 10.44 -15.68
N GLU A 752 13.13 9.67 -16.50
CA GLU A 752 12.75 8.33 -16.95
C GLU A 752 13.65 7.25 -16.33
N PRO A 753 13.13 6.06 -16.01
CA PRO A 753 13.95 4.96 -15.50
C PRO A 753 15.09 4.58 -16.45
N VAL A 754 16.27 4.29 -15.88
CA VAL A 754 17.41 3.76 -16.63
C VAL A 754 17.01 2.50 -17.41
N GLN A 755 17.45 2.41 -18.67
CA GLN A 755 16.99 1.38 -19.62
C GLN A 755 18.06 0.36 -20.02
N ASP A 756 19.33 0.62 -19.75
CA ASP A 756 20.45 -0.25 -20.18
C ASP A 756 21.45 -0.54 -19.05
N GLU A 757 22.14 -1.68 -19.18
CA GLU A 757 23.04 -2.24 -18.17
C GLU A 757 24.27 -1.38 -17.93
N ALA A 758 24.82 -0.77 -18.98
CA ALA A 758 26.00 0.09 -18.86
C ALA A 758 25.69 1.35 -18.06
N THR A 759 24.55 1.99 -18.33
CA THR A 759 24.08 3.15 -17.57
C THR A 759 23.77 2.78 -16.13
N LEU A 760 23.10 1.63 -15.87
CA LEU A 760 22.82 1.18 -14.51
C LEU A 760 24.10 0.87 -13.73
N ALA A 761 25.06 0.19 -14.37
CA ALA A 761 26.36 -0.10 -13.77
C ALA A 761 27.12 1.20 -13.45
N ALA A 762 27.06 2.21 -14.33
CA ALA A 762 27.65 3.53 -14.08
C ALA A 762 26.99 4.23 -12.89
N VAL A 763 25.66 4.25 -12.79
CA VAL A 763 24.92 4.80 -11.64
C VAL A 763 25.35 4.10 -10.36
N VAL A 764 25.40 2.76 -10.36
CA VAL A 764 25.79 2.01 -9.16
C VAL A 764 27.22 2.31 -8.76
N ARG A 765 28.19 2.27 -9.68
CA ARG A 765 29.61 2.48 -9.36
C ARG A 765 29.95 3.92 -8.98
N ASN A 766 29.33 4.89 -9.63
CA ASN A 766 29.76 6.29 -9.53
C ASN A 766 28.92 7.10 -8.56
N GLU A 767 27.71 6.64 -8.20
CA GLU A 767 26.80 7.40 -7.36
C GLU A 767 26.35 6.60 -6.13
N VAL A 768 25.81 5.40 -6.33
CA VAL A 768 25.25 4.60 -5.22
C VAL A 768 26.35 4.04 -4.31
N LEU A 769 27.39 3.43 -4.89
CA LEU A 769 28.48 2.81 -4.15
C LEU A 769 29.27 3.86 -3.33
N PRO A 770 29.69 5.03 -3.87
CA PRO A 770 30.35 6.07 -3.09
C PRO A 770 29.48 6.58 -1.93
N LEU A 771 28.17 6.71 -2.13
CA LEU A 771 27.24 7.10 -1.07
C LEU A 771 27.20 6.04 0.05
N LEU A 772 27.14 4.76 -0.30
CA LEU A 772 27.17 3.67 0.67
C LEU A 772 28.51 3.55 1.38
N GLN A 773 29.62 3.84 0.70
CA GLN A 773 30.96 3.91 1.32
C GLN A 773 31.01 5.04 2.36
N GLU A 774 30.48 6.22 2.03
CA GLU A 774 30.35 7.32 2.99
C GLU A 774 29.50 6.91 4.20
N TYR A 775 28.41 6.16 3.98
CA TYR A 775 27.57 5.66 5.05
C TYR A 775 28.25 4.63 5.94
N ALA A 776 29.11 3.80 5.36
CA ALA A 776 29.83 2.73 6.03
C ALA A 776 31.12 3.18 6.74
N TYR A 777 31.68 4.38 6.48
CA TYR A 777 32.91 4.88 7.13
C TYR A 777 34.08 3.89 7.02
N ASP A 778 34.35 3.42 5.81
CA ASP A 778 35.37 2.38 5.53
C ASP A 778 35.10 1.02 6.20
N ASP A 779 33.89 0.78 6.74
CA ASP A 779 33.46 -0.55 7.18
C ASP A 779 33.03 -1.41 5.98
N TYR A 780 33.99 -2.15 5.41
CA TYR A 780 33.74 -3.08 4.30
C TYR A 780 32.79 -4.22 4.69
N SER A 781 32.68 -4.59 5.97
CA SER A 781 31.72 -5.59 6.42
C SER A 781 30.29 -5.05 6.35
N MET A 782 30.08 -3.79 6.72
CA MET A 782 28.79 -3.11 6.55
C MET A 782 28.46 -2.89 5.07
N LEU A 783 29.44 -2.49 4.28
CA LEU A 783 29.26 -2.29 2.84
C LEU A 783 28.85 -3.60 2.13
N ALA A 784 29.47 -4.73 2.51
CA ALA A 784 29.07 -6.05 2.04
C ALA A 784 27.65 -6.44 2.48
N ARG A 785 27.19 -6.00 3.67
CA ARG A 785 25.78 -6.21 4.07
C ARG A 785 24.79 -5.41 3.20
N PHE A 786 25.21 -4.30 2.60
CA PHE A 786 24.38 -3.55 1.66
C PHE A 786 24.36 -4.18 0.27
N LEU A 787 25.53 -4.43 -0.31
CA LEU A 787 25.68 -4.78 -1.73
C LEU A 787 25.94 -6.27 -2.00
N GLY A 788 26.29 -7.04 -0.98
CA GLY A 788 26.70 -8.44 -1.12
C GLY A 788 28.21 -8.64 -1.12
N SER A 789 28.63 -9.89 -0.89
CA SER A 789 30.03 -10.30 -0.84
C SER A 789 30.66 -10.51 -2.22
N GLU A 790 29.84 -10.71 -3.26
CA GLU A 790 30.34 -10.76 -4.64
C GLU A 790 30.88 -9.39 -5.10
N ILE A 791 30.29 -8.29 -4.62
CA ILE A 791 30.67 -6.92 -4.98
C ILE A 791 31.76 -6.37 -4.04
N VAL A 792 31.72 -6.76 -2.75
CA VAL A 792 32.59 -6.20 -1.71
C VAL A 792 33.48 -7.29 -1.11
N ASP A 793 34.79 -7.13 -1.26
CA ASP A 793 35.79 -7.99 -0.63
C ASP A 793 36.12 -7.46 0.76
N VAL A 794 35.53 -8.11 1.77
CA VAL A 794 35.71 -7.76 3.19
C VAL A 794 37.11 -8.08 3.70
N ILE A 795 37.81 -9.05 3.11
CA ILE A 795 39.13 -9.48 3.59
C ILE A 795 40.20 -8.51 3.08
N GLU A 796 40.14 -8.18 1.79
CA GLU A 796 41.12 -7.30 1.14
C GLU A 796 40.76 -5.81 1.22
N HIS A 797 39.65 -5.46 1.90
CA HIS A 797 39.13 -4.09 2.02
C HIS A 797 39.05 -3.36 0.67
N ARG A 798 38.42 -4.00 -0.33
CA ARG A 798 38.28 -3.44 -1.68
C ARG A 798 36.94 -3.78 -2.30
N ILE A 799 36.59 -3.03 -3.34
CA ILE A 799 35.48 -3.35 -4.24
C ILE A 799 36.03 -4.24 -5.34
N ASN A 800 35.34 -5.33 -5.63
CA ASN A 800 35.73 -6.22 -6.72
C ASN A 800 35.56 -5.49 -8.05
N ASP A 801 36.63 -5.48 -8.85
CA ASP A 801 36.59 -4.89 -10.20
C ASP A 801 35.81 -5.83 -11.12
N VAL A 802 34.53 -5.52 -11.29
CA VAL A 802 33.59 -6.28 -12.12
C VAL A 802 33.17 -5.43 -13.32
N ASP A 803 33.21 -6.06 -14.51
CA ASP A 803 32.64 -5.47 -15.72
C ASP A 803 31.12 -5.23 -15.55
N ASP A 804 30.52 -4.44 -16.45
CA ASP A 804 29.13 -3.99 -16.32
C ASP A 804 28.16 -5.16 -16.17
N GLU A 805 28.31 -6.18 -17.03
CA GLU A 805 27.47 -7.38 -17.03
C GLU A 805 27.59 -8.15 -15.70
N LYS A 806 28.82 -8.39 -15.21
CA LYS A 806 29.04 -9.05 -13.92
C LYS A 806 28.51 -8.27 -12.73
N LEU A 807 28.60 -6.94 -12.75
CA LEU A 807 28.04 -6.12 -11.68
C LEU A 807 26.52 -6.28 -11.62
N ILE A 808 25.85 -6.24 -12.78
CA ILE A 808 24.40 -6.41 -12.87
C ILE A 808 23.99 -7.83 -12.43
N ASP A 809 24.70 -8.86 -12.87
CA ASP A 809 24.43 -10.24 -12.46
C ASP A 809 24.67 -10.44 -10.95
N ALA A 810 25.74 -9.86 -10.39
CA ALA A 810 26.01 -9.92 -8.95
C ALA A 810 24.91 -9.21 -8.14
N LEU A 811 24.46 -8.03 -8.56
CA LEU A 811 23.34 -7.33 -7.93
C LEU A 811 22.06 -8.19 -7.99
N TYR A 812 21.80 -8.87 -9.11
CA TYR A 812 20.64 -9.75 -9.24
C TYR A 812 20.73 -10.95 -8.29
N ALA A 813 21.89 -11.62 -8.24
CA ALA A 813 22.11 -12.76 -7.37
C ALA A 813 22.01 -12.39 -5.88
N GLU A 814 22.78 -11.37 -5.47
CA GLU A 814 22.91 -10.97 -4.07
C GLU A 814 21.65 -10.31 -3.52
N LEU A 815 20.96 -9.48 -4.31
CA LEU A 815 19.82 -8.70 -3.83
C LEU A 815 18.47 -9.38 -4.12
N LEU A 816 18.31 -10.04 -5.26
CA LEU A 816 16.98 -10.49 -5.70
C LEU A 816 16.77 -12.01 -5.67
N VAL A 817 17.82 -12.84 -5.80
CA VAL A 817 17.70 -14.31 -5.71
C VAL A 817 17.62 -14.77 -4.25
N ASP A 818 18.41 -14.17 -3.36
CA ASP A 818 18.47 -14.52 -1.94
C ASP A 818 17.31 -13.95 -1.08
N ALA A 819 16.54 -12.98 -1.62
CA ALA A 819 15.37 -12.42 -0.94
C ALA A 819 14.21 -13.43 -0.79
N GLY A 820 14.28 -14.58 -1.50
CA GLY A 820 13.34 -15.69 -1.35
C GLY A 820 13.76 -16.79 -0.38
N LEU A 821 14.92 -16.67 0.28
CA LEU A 821 15.54 -17.74 1.09
C LEU A 821 16.05 -17.30 2.48
N ARG A 822 15.73 -16.10 2.99
CA ARG A 822 16.15 -15.67 4.34
C ARG A 822 15.04 -15.09 5.20
#